data_AF-A0A1I0A013-F1
#
_entry.id   AF-A0A1I0A013-F1
#
_cell.length_a   1.000
_cell.length_b   1.000
_cell.length_c   1.000
_cell.angle_alpha   90.00
_cell.angle_beta   90.00
_cell.angle_gamma   90.00
#
_symmetry.space_group_name_H-M   'P 1'
#
loop_
_entity.id
_entity.type
_entity.pdbx_description
1 polymer ?
#
loop_
_entity_poly.entity_id
_entity_poly.type
_entity_poly.pdbx_seq_one_letter_code
_entity_poly.pdbx_strand_id
1 'polypeptide(L)'
;MRLRSLLASASVLAFTTTGALIAAPAHAAAGDPEIAKNVTAEVRGGHKVRAVIELKKGQSVEAVAADAEKASKGTQVVDKKLSDDFLVATLDKATLEEVRTDDRVAAVYEDRLSVATLDVSTKLIGADKANAAGWTGKGSTIAVLDTGIDRDHPFFAGRIVGEACFSATSTDPYYGAKPLCPNGQSVQTGAGAADAETAACVVNGANQCYHGTHVAGIAAGKKAAGAPSNGVAPEAGILPIQVFTRLDGPVCQEELGRAAPCFATFVSAQKAALQYVDSVHAGKNVIAVNMSLGGGAKQTKHCDADPSAGALKDEIVWLKQFGVSVVVAAGNEGFTDGVSSPACVSAAVAVGATDDQDAVAAFSNRGALLDLFAPGVQINSAVPGGGYRVLNGTSMAAPHVAGALALVRQAYPQLSGEGRIAKLQDTGKAITYGGVTTKRIDLTAALPPKTSPSPTPTPTGSPTPAPTGTHTPGPSPTPTPTPTPTTSPEDGHSNVDPGIYGDPQPVPDTCSRGRGGKPLSAKAWATEMLRGKGSLSDDTLRCYLTLAQNGSKVFPELTGAGTLGKAYKVLATKSKAAKALLDRELLAAWLNYAHGVYNSSAKVHGRTTLKQAVAAAERHRAGKSAAAMKKAALYLYRHVNK
;
A
#
# COMPACT_ATOMS: atom_id res chain seq x y z
N MET A 1 48.74 -76.07 -6.58
CA MET A 1 48.35 -77.50 -6.75
C MET A 1 47.50 -77.88 -5.54
N ARG A 2 46.23 -78.29 -5.72
CA ARG A 2 45.35 -79.12 -4.83
C ARG A 2 45.31 -78.84 -3.30
N LEU A 3 44.19 -78.93 -2.54
CA LEU A 3 42.75 -79.13 -2.79
C LEU A 3 42.01 -79.08 -1.41
N ARG A 4 40.71 -78.73 -1.34
CA ARG A 4 39.66 -79.20 -0.37
C ARG A 4 39.92 -79.14 1.17
N SER A 5 38.98 -78.94 2.11
CA SER A 5 37.55 -78.60 2.19
C SER A 5 37.04 -78.91 3.62
N LEU A 6 36.05 -78.14 4.09
CA LEU A 6 34.82 -78.59 4.79
C LEU A 6 34.74 -78.84 6.34
N LEU A 7 33.64 -78.30 6.88
CA LEU A 7 32.65 -78.83 7.86
C LEU A 7 32.57 -78.34 9.33
N ALA A 8 31.41 -77.69 9.58
CA ALA A 8 30.38 -78.03 10.58
C ALA A 8 30.43 -77.51 12.04
N SER A 9 29.38 -76.72 12.34
CA SER A 9 28.48 -76.82 13.52
C SER A 9 28.97 -76.57 14.95
N ALA A 10 28.38 -75.55 15.59
CA ALA A 10 28.01 -75.59 17.01
C ALA A 10 26.76 -74.72 17.27
N SER A 11 25.83 -75.22 18.09
CA SER A 11 24.65 -74.50 18.59
C SER A 11 24.98 -73.69 19.85
N VAL A 12 24.12 -72.75 20.25
CA VAL A 12 23.49 -72.71 21.60
C VAL A 12 22.53 -71.50 21.73
N LEU A 13 21.52 -71.71 22.59
CA LEU A 13 20.40 -70.85 22.92
C LEU A 13 20.76 -69.77 23.97
N ALA A 14 20.18 -68.56 23.89
CA ALA A 14 19.94 -67.70 25.05
C ALA A 14 18.85 -66.64 24.77
N PHE A 15 17.94 -66.44 25.73
CA PHE A 15 17.02 -65.30 25.76
C PHE A 15 17.68 -64.11 26.48
N THR A 16 17.64 -62.91 25.90
CA THR A 16 17.44 -61.64 26.62
C THR A 16 17.05 -60.50 25.68
N THR A 17 16.39 -59.49 26.25
CA THR A 17 15.89 -58.26 25.64
C THR A 17 16.97 -57.30 25.14
N THR A 18 16.79 -56.69 23.96
CA THR A 18 17.36 -55.37 23.62
C THR A 18 16.56 -54.65 22.53
N GLY A 19 16.73 -53.33 22.44
CA GLY A 19 15.87 -52.45 21.65
C GLY A 19 15.97 -52.61 20.13
N ALA A 20 14.84 -52.43 19.45
CA ALA A 20 14.78 -52.41 18.00
C ALA A 20 15.30 -51.07 17.45
N LEU A 21 16.41 -51.12 16.70
CA LEU A 21 16.68 -50.09 15.71
C LEU A 21 15.50 -50.03 14.74
N ILE A 22 14.97 -48.84 14.47
CA ILE A 22 14.00 -48.66 13.40
C ILE A 22 14.75 -48.83 12.08
N ALA A 23 14.64 -50.01 11.49
CA ALA A 23 15.08 -50.27 10.13
C ALA A 23 14.35 -49.32 9.18
N ALA A 24 15.06 -48.84 8.15
CA ALA A 24 14.43 -48.13 7.05
C ALA A 24 13.30 -49.01 6.46
N PRO A 25 12.12 -48.45 6.15
CA PRO A 25 11.04 -49.22 5.53
C PRO A 25 11.53 -49.84 4.24
N ALA A 26 11.22 -51.13 4.04
CA ALA A 26 11.56 -51.85 2.82
C ALA A 26 10.94 -51.16 1.59
N HIS A 27 11.62 -51.26 0.44
CA HIS A 27 11.13 -50.71 -0.81
C HIS A 27 9.75 -51.30 -1.16
N ALA A 28 8.71 -50.47 -1.13
CA ALA A 28 7.48 -50.75 -1.87
C ALA A 28 7.79 -50.66 -3.37
N ALA A 29 7.12 -51.50 -4.17
CA ALA A 29 7.29 -51.48 -5.62
C ALA A 29 6.82 -50.14 -6.20
N ALA A 30 7.61 -49.55 -7.11
CA ALA A 30 7.21 -48.37 -7.86
C ALA A 30 6.10 -48.74 -8.86
N GLY A 31 4.95 -48.06 -8.77
CA GLY A 31 3.82 -48.25 -9.69
C GLY A 31 2.69 -47.27 -9.38
N ASP A 32 2.02 -47.52 -8.26
CA ASP A 32 0.73 -46.92 -7.92
C ASP A 32 0.83 -45.42 -7.48
N PRO A 33 -0.16 -44.58 -7.83
CA PRO A 33 -0.28 -43.20 -7.38
C PRO A 33 -0.48 -43.04 -5.86
N GLU A 34 0.09 -41.99 -5.26
CA GLU A 34 -0.15 -41.66 -3.86
C GLU A 34 -1.52 -40.96 -3.67
N ILE A 35 -2.49 -41.65 -3.10
CA ILE A 35 -3.84 -41.11 -2.87
C ILE A 35 -4.00 -40.63 -1.41
N ALA A 36 -4.36 -39.36 -1.24
CA ALA A 36 -4.61 -38.79 0.09
C ALA A 36 -5.77 -39.47 0.83
N LYS A 37 -5.55 -39.79 2.11
CA LYS A 37 -6.49 -40.60 2.93
C LYS A 37 -7.88 -39.96 3.09
N ASN A 38 -7.93 -38.63 3.14
CA ASN A 38 -9.16 -37.83 3.17
C ASN A 38 -9.98 -37.96 1.89
N VAL A 39 -9.37 -37.85 0.70
CA VAL A 39 -10.05 -38.07 -0.59
C VAL A 39 -10.68 -39.46 -0.61
N THR A 40 -9.92 -40.46 -0.18
CA THR A 40 -10.40 -41.85 -0.09
C THR A 40 -11.56 -42.02 0.89
N ALA A 41 -11.54 -41.33 2.03
CA ALA A 41 -12.59 -41.41 3.05
C ALA A 41 -13.92 -40.78 2.58
N GLU A 42 -13.87 -39.54 2.08
CA GLU A 42 -15.03 -38.79 1.61
C GLU A 42 -15.71 -39.48 0.41
N VAL A 43 -14.92 -39.91 -0.58
CA VAL A 43 -15.43 -40.65 -1.74
C VAL A 43 -16.06 -41.99 -1.32
N ARG A 44 -15.47 -42.71 -0.36
CA ARG A 44 -16.09 -43.94 0.19
C ARG A 44 -17.41 -43.65 0.92
N GLY A 45 -17.49 -42.52 1.63
CA GLY A 45 -18.72 -41.99 2.23
C GLY A 45 -19.82 -41.65 1.22
N GLY A 46 -19.48 -41.54 -0.07
CA GLY A 46 -20.43 -41.23 -1.16
C GLY A 46 -20.44 -39.75 -1.56
N HIS A 47 -19.54 -38.94 -1.00
CA HIS A 47 -19.38 -37.55 -1.39
C HIS A 47 -18.53 -37.42 -2.66
N LYS A 48 -18.74 -36.35 -3.42
CA LYS A 48 -17.83 -35.95 -4.49
C LYS A 48 -16.77 -35.03 -3.92
N VAL A 49 -15.51 -35.32 -4.22
CA VAL A 49 -14.36 -34.55 -3.74
C VAL A 49 -13.77 -33.76 -4.88
N ARG A 50 -13.59 -32.46 -4.71
CA ARG A 50 -12.75 -31.68 -5.63
C ARG A 50 -11.29 -32.02 -5.34
N ALA A 51 -10.52 -32.44 -6.35
CA ALA A 51 -9.17 -32.95 -6.16
C ALA A 51 -8.20 -32.45 -7.22
N VAL A 52 -6.96 -32.19 -6.80
CA VAL A 52 -5.80 -32.05 -7.68
C VAL A 52 -5.30 -33.47 -8.01
N ILE A 53 -5.12 -33.73 -9.29
CA ILE A 53 -4.51 -34.97 -9.81
C ILE A 53 -3.15 -34.55 -10.40
N GLU A 54 -2.09 -34.84 -9.66
CA GLU A 54 -0.70 -34.55 -10.02
C GLU A 54 -0.15 -35.71 -10.88
N LEU A 55 0.53 -35.39 -11.98
CA LEU A 55 1.00 -36.37 -12.95
C LEU A 55 2.50 -36.66 -12.80
N LYS A 56 2.92 -37.84 -13.25
CA LYS A 56 4.33 -38.14 -13.44
C LYS A 56 4.87 -37.26 -14.56
N LYS A 57 6.09 -36.74 -14.39
CA LYS A 57 6.70 -35.74 -15.28
C LYS A 57 6.63 -36.13 -16.76
N GLY A 58 6.08 -35.25 -17.59
CA GLY A 58 6.01 -35.42 -19.05
C GLY A 58 4.81 -36.22 -19.56
N GLN A 59 3.83 -36.53 -18.71
CA GLN A 59 2.54 -37.11 -19.11
C GLN A 59 1.57 -36.01 -19.59
N SER A 60 0.61 -36.36 -20.47
CA SER A 60 -0.36 -35.39 -20.98
C SER A 60 -1.53 -35.20 -20.01
N VAL A 61 -1.69 -33.95 -19.57
CA VAL A 61 -2.83 -33.46 -18.78
C VAL A 61 -4.15 -33.63 -19.54
N GLU A 62 -4.17 -33.43 -20.86
CA GLU A 62 -5.37 -33.64 -21.68
C GLU A 62 -5.81 -35.10 -21.75
N ALA A 63 -4.86 -36.04 -21.82
CA ALA A 63 -5.15 -37.46 -21.86
C ALA A 63 -5.75 -37.96 -20.53
N VAL A 64 -5.09 -37.66 -19.41
CA VAL A 64 -5.59 -38.03 -18.07
C VAL A 64 -6.93 -37.35 -17.78
N ALA A 65 -7.12 -36.10 -18.20
CA ALA A 65 -8.41 -35.41 -18.09
C ALA A 65 -9.53 -36.13 -18.86
N ALA A 66 -9.29 -36.57 -20.10
CA ALA A 66 -10.29 -37.24 -20.91
C ALA A 66 -10.71 -38.60 -20.31
N ASP A 67 -9.74 -39.35 -19.77
CA ASP A 67 -10.02 -40.64 -19.11
C ASP A 67 -10.78 -40.44 -17.79
N ALA A 68 -10.42 -39.41 -16.99
CA ALA A 68 -11.15 -39.06 -15.77
C ALA A 68 -12.62 -38.65 -16.03
N GLU A 69 -12.91 -37.87 -17.07
CA GLU A 69 -14.30 -37.52 -17.46
C GLU A 69 -15.08 -38.73 -17.99
N LYS A 70 -14.38 -39.69 -18.61
CA LYS A 70 -14.98 -40.93 -19.13
C LYS A 70 -15.31 -41.93 -18.01
N ALA A 71 -14.52 -41.97 -16.94
CA ALA A 71 -14.72 -42.87 -15.81
C ALA A 71 -16.06 -42.66 -15.08
N SER A 72 -16.58 -41.43 -15.05
CA SER A 72 -17.91 -41.16 -14.49
C SER A 72 -18.61 -39.98 -15.16
N LYS A 73 -19.90 -40.16 -15.51
CA LYS A 73 -20.82 -39.05 -15.85
C LYS A 73 -21.02 -38.05 -14.70
N GLY A 74 -20.59 -38.40 -13.50
CA GLY A 74 -20.56 -37.53 -12.33
C GLY A 74 -19.29 -36.69 -12.21
N THR A 75 -18.23 -37.00 -12.95
CA THR A 75 -16.98 -36.26 -12.92
C THR A 75 -16.99 -35.11 -13.91
N GLN A 76 -16.42 -34.00 -13.45
CA GLN A 76 -16.13 -32.81 -14.24
C GLN A 76 -14.66 -32.50 -14.06
N VAL A 77 -13.89 -32.41 -15.15
CA VAL A 77 -12.59 -31.73 -15.11
C VAL A 77 -12.86 -30.24 -15.08
N VAL A 78 -12.46 -29.61 -13.99
CA VAL A 78 -12.75 -28.20 -13.71
C VAL A 78 -11.64 -27.32 -14.27
N ASP A 79 -10.39 -27.77 -14.18
CA ASP A 79 -9.27 -27.14 -14.86
C ASP A 79 -8.24 -28.19 -15.33
N LYS A 80 -7.66 -27.94 -16.51
CA LYS A 80 -6.62 -28.74 -17.16
C LYS A 80 -5.65 -27.88 -17.98
N LYS A 81 -5.55 -26.59 -17.63
CA LYS A 81 -4.75 -25.56 -18.29
C LYS A 81 -3.89 -24.73 -17.31
N LEU A 82 -4.13 -24.86 -16.00
CA LEU A 82 -3.32 -24.24 -14.96
C LEU A 82 -1.87 -24.73 -14.92
N SER A 83 -1.61 -25.95 -15.39
CA SER A 83 -0.28 -26.57 -15.40
C SER A 83 -0.22 -27.68 -16.45
N ASP A 84 1.00 -27.96 -16.92
CA ASP A 84 1.33 -29.14 -17.75
C ASP A 84 1.62 -30.38 -16.88
N ASP A 85 1.69 -30.25 -15.56
CA ASP A 85 2.03 -31.32 -14.60
C ASP A 85 0.84 -31.76 -13.72
N PHE A 86 -0.30 -31.05 -13.73
CA PHE A 86 -1.51 -31.45 -12.98
C PHE A 86 -2.82 -30.96 -13.60
N LEU A 87 -3.92 -31.65 -13.28
CA LEU A 87 -5.30 -31.17 -13.50
C LEU A 87 -6.08 -31.08 -12.18
N VAL A 88 -7.25 -30.45 -12.24
CA VAL A 88 -8.20 -30.40 -11.12
C VAL A 88 -9.57 -30.87 -11.57
N ALA A 89 -10.09 -31.91 -10.90
CA ALA A 89 -11.36 -32.54 -11.24
C ALA A 89 -12.26 -32.74 -10.01
N THR A 90 -13.50 -33.16 -10.25
CA THR A 90 -14.39 -33.69 -9.20
C THR A 90 -14.41 -35.22 -9.27
N LEU A 91 -14.01 -35.86 -8.17
CA LEU A 91 -13.85 -37.31 -8.07
C LEU A 91 -15.04 -37.90 -7.32
N ASP A 92 -15.62 -38.94 -7.90
CA ASP A 92 -16.52 -39.87 -7.24
C ASP A 92 -15.89 -41.27 -7.17
N LYS A 93 -16.66 -42.28 -6.74
CA LYS A 93 -16.14 -43.65 -6.55
C LYS A 93 -15.57 -44.27 -7.81
N ALA A 94 -16.14 -44.00 -8.99
CA ALA A 94 -15.66 -44.60 -10.24
C ALA A 94 -14.38 -43.92 -10.71
N THR A 95 -14.36 -42.58 -10.70
CA THR A 95 -13.17 -41.82 -11.08
C THR A 95 -12.01 -42.00 -10.09
N LEU A 96 -12.28 -42.20 -8.80
CA LEU A 96 -11.21 -42.45 -7.82
C LEU A 96 -10.49 -43.78 -8.07
N GLU A 97 -11.19 -44.85 -8.46
CA GLU A 97 -10.52 -46.12 -8.78
C GLU A 97 -9.80 -46.06 -10.14
N GLU A 98 -10.31 -45.30 -11.12
CA GLU A 98 -9.59 -45.02 -12.38
C GLU A 98 -8.24 -44.33 -12.10
N VAL A 99 -8.23 -43.14 -11.47
CA VAL A 99 -7.00 -42.37 -11.21
C VAL A 99 -6.04 -43.05 -10.23
N ARG A 100 -6.50 -44.08 -9.52
CA ARG A 100 -5.69 -44.90 -8.61
C ARG A 100 -5.00 -46.07 -9.32
N THR A 101 -5.46 -46.44 -10.51
CA THR A 101 -4.82 -47.48 -11.35
C THR A 101 -4.09 -46.89 -12.57
N ASP A 102 -4.29 -45.60 -12.83
CA ASP A 102 -3.62 -44.85 -13.89
C ASP A 102 -2.11 -44.66 -13.59
N ASP A 103 -1.26 -45.33 -14.36
CA ASP A 103 0.20 -45.29 -14.21
C ASP A 103 0.81 -43.93 -14.57
N ARG A 104 0.05 -43.01 -15.17
CA ARG A 104 0.46 -41.63 -15.49
C ARG A 104 0.33 -40.71 -14.27
N VAL A 105 -0.53 -41.03 -13.31
CA VAL A 105 -0.76 -40.21 -12.11
C VAL A 105 0.37 -40.44 -11.10
N ALA A 106 0.88 -39.36 -10.51
CA ALA A 106 1.85 -39.41 -9.42
C ALA A 106 1.14 -39.40 -8.06
N ALA A 107 0.18 -38.49 -7.87
CA ALA A 107 -0.56 -38.36 -6.62
C ALA A 107 -1.94 -37.69 -6.80
N VAL A 108 -2.83 -37.88 -5.82
CA VAL A 108 -4.16 -37.26 -5.77
C VAL A 108 -4.42 -36.69 -4.38
N TYR A 109 -4.66 -35.38 -4.32
CA TYR A 109 -4.95 -34.65 -3.09
C TYR A 109 -6.27 -33.90 -3.21
N GLU A 110 -6.95 -33.66 -2.10
CA GLU A 110 -8.16 -32.83 -2.08
C GLU A 110 -7.80 -31.38 -2.43
N ASP A 111 -8.43 -30.82 -3.47
CA ASP A 111 -8.35 -29.40 -3.81
C ASP A 111 -9.27 -28.65 -2.85
N ARG A 112 -8.76 -28.49 -1.63
CA ARG A 112 -9.44 -27.80 -0.55
C ARG A 112 -9.52 -26.32 -0.87
N LEU A 113 -10.68 -25.75 -0.60
CA LEU A 113 -10.69 -24.39 -0.09
C LEU A 113 -9.90 -24.41 1.22
N SER A 114 -8.61 -24.03 1.18
CA SER A 114 -7.98 -23.58 2.41
C SER A 114 -8.77 -22.39 2.94
N VAL A 115 -8.80 -22.27 4.26
CA VAL A 115 -9.32 -21.10 4.96
C VAL A 115 -8.39 -20.81 6.10
N ALA A 116 -7.33 -20.06 5.81
CA ALA A 116 -6.88 -19.16 6.84
C ALA A 116 -8.04 -18.20 7.21
N THR A 117 -7.95 -17.70 8.42
CA THR A 117 -8.84 -16.73 9.03
C THR A 117 -7.95 -15.85 9.92
N LEU A 118 -8.40 -14.67 10.36
CA LEU A 118 -7.52 -13.80 11.17
C LEU A 118 -7.03 -14.49 12.45
N ASP A 119 -7.76 -15.46 12.99
CA ASP A 119 -7.29 -16.26 14.13
C ASP A 119 -6.18 -17.25 13.75
N VAL A 120 -6.16 -17.81 12.53
CA VAL A 120 -5.06 -18.64 12.02
C VAL A 120 -3.82 -17.78 11.78
N SER A 121 -3.95 -16.63 11.11
CA SER A 121 -2.82 -15.76 10.82
C SER A 121 -2.21 -15.13 12.08
N THR A 122 -3.04 -14.68 13.03
CA THR A 122 -2.56 -14.13 14.30
C THR A 122 -1.89 -15.19 15.17
N LYS A 123 -2.36 -16.45 15.17
CA LYS A 123 -1.66 -17.58 15.82
C LYS A 123 -0.32 -17.91 15.15
N LEU A 124 -0.26 -17.93 13.82
CA LEU A 124 0.96 -18.24 13.06
C LEU A 124 2.10 -17.26 13.37
N ILE A 125 1.78 -15.97 13.50
CA ILE A 125 2.75 -14.94 13.89
C ILE A 125 2.89 -14.78 15.41
N GLY A 126 2.12 -15.50 16.24
CA GLY A 126 2.15 -15.39 17.71
C GLY A 126 1.53 -14.12 18.32
N ALA A 127 0.70 -13.40 17.56
CA ALA A 127 0.00 -12.20 18.06
C ALA A 127 -1.03 -12.54 19.15
N ASP A 128 -1.66 -13.72 19.07
CA ASP A 128 -2.57 -14.23 20.11
C ASP A 128 -1.85 -14.39 21.46
N LYS A 129 -0.67 -15.01 21.46
CA LYS A 129 0.21 -15.19 22.63
C LYS A 129 0.73 -13.85 23.14
N ALA A 130 1.11 -12.95 22.22
CA ALA A 130 1.52 -11.59 22.57
C ALA A 130 0.40 -10.83 23.30
N ASN A 131 -0.82 -10.85 22.76
CA ASN A 131 -1.99 -10.24 23.38
C ASN A 131 -2.32 -10.87 24.74
N ALA A 132 -2.28 -12.20 24.86
CA ALA A 132 -2.49 -12.92 26.11
C ALA A 132 -1.43 -12.58 27.17
N ALA A 133 -0.18 -12.37 26.76
CA ALA A 133 0.90 -11.86 27.61
C ALA A 133 0.74 -10.36 27.95
N GLY A 134 -0.26 -9.66 27.40
CA GLY A 134 -0.49 -8.23 27.64
C GLY A 134 0.33 -7.29 26.76
N TRP A 135 0.87 -7.77 25.64
CA TRP A 135 1.35 -6.94 24.53
C TRP A 135 0.18 -6.72 23.56
N THR A 136 -0.47 -5.56 23.68
CA THR A 136 -1.73 -5.21 23.01
C THR A 136 -1.60 -4.00 22.07
N GLY A 137 -0.44 -3.33 22.03
CA GLY A 137 -0.21 -2.10 21.29
C GLY A 137 -0.71 -0.84 22.01
N LYS A 138 -1.23 -0.99 23.22
CA LYS A 138 -1.79 0.09 24.04
C LYS A 138 -0.85 1.29 24.14
N GLY A 139 -1.42 2.47 23.90
CA GLY A 139 -0.72 3.75 23.94
C GLY A 139 -0.10 4.17 22.61
N SER A 140 -0.07 3.31 21.59
CA SER A 140 0.36 3.65 20.22
C SER A 140 -0.84 3.80 19.28
N THR A 141 -0.66 4.52 18.17
CA THR A 141 -1.64 4.63 17.08
C THR A 141 -1.07 4.08 15.77
N ILE A 142 -1.93 3.43 14.97
CA ILE A 142 -1.65 3.00 13.61
C ILE A 142 -2.51 3.83 12.66
N ALA A 143 -1.90 4.51 11.70
CA ALA A 143 -2.62 5.16 10.61
C ALA A 143 -2.89 4.15 9.49
N VAL A 144 -4.08 4.20 8.88
CA VAL A 144 -4.49 3.30 7.80
C VAL A 144 -4.94 4.15 6.62
N LEU A 145 -4.10 4.24 5.59
CA LEU A 145 -4.37 4.98 4.35
C LEU A 145 -4.99 4.00 3.36
N ASP A 146 -6.31 4.06 3.21
CA ASP A 146 -7.07 3.06 2.46
C ASP A 146 -8.43 3.64 1.99
N THR A 147 -9.43 2.78 1.77
CA THR A 147 -10.79 3.07 1.33
C THR A 147 -11.72 3.58 2.46
N GLY A 148 -11.17 4.04 3.58
CA GLY A 148 -11.93 4.45 4.77
C GLY A 148 -12.19 3.31 5.76
N ILE A 149 -13.12 3.51 6.69
CA ILE A 149 -13.50 2.55 7.74
C ILE A 149 -15.02 2.58 7.99
N ASP A 150 -15.62 1.43 8.27
CA ASP A 150 -16.88 1.34 9.02
C ASP A 150 -16.59 1.77 10.47
N ARG A 151 -17.09 2.96 10.84
CA ARG A 151 -16.82 3.60 12.13
C ARG A 151 -17.52 2.92 13.31
N ASP A 152 -18.67 2.32 13.05
CA ASP A 152 -19.60 1.81 14.06
C ASP A 152 -19.42 0.29 14.24
N HIS A 153 -18.62 -0.34 13.37
CA HIS A 153 -18.16 -1.71 13.48
C HIS A 153 -17.66 -2.01 14.91
N PRO A 154 -18.27 -2.95 15.66
CA PRO A 154 -17.93 -3.23 17.05
C PRO A 154 -16.45 -3.56 17.30
N PHE A 155 -15.77 -4.08 16.27
CA PHE A 155 -14.34 -4.38 16.25
C PHE A 155 -13.42 -3.16 16.48
N PHE A 156 -13.89 -1.92 16.25
CA PHE A 156 -13.13 -0.67 16.43
C PHE A 156 -13.61 0.21 17.59
N ALA A 157 -14.66 -0.21 18.30
CA ALA A 157 -15.35 0.59 19.30
C ALA A 157 -14.38 1.30 20.28
N GLY A 158 -14.50 2.62 20.36
CA GLY A 158 -13.73 3.48 21.27
C GLY A 158 -12.24 3.67 20.92
N ARG A 159 -11.79 3.29 19.71
CA ARG A 159 -10.35 3.32 19.36
C ARG A 159 -10.00 4.08 18.08
N ILE A 160 -10.98 4.67 17.39
CA ILE A 160 -10.72 5.66 16.34
C ILE A 160 -10.27 6.97 17.02
N VAL A 161 -9.02 7.41 16.77
CA VAL A 161 -8.40 8.56 17.45
C VAL A 161 -8.45 9.87 16.65
N GLY A 162 -9.19 9.86 15.54
CA GLY A 162 -9.28 10.94 14.55
C GLY A 162 -9.37 10.32 13.15
N GLU A 163 -9.77 11.12 12.17
CA GLU A 163 -10.03 10.65 10.81
C GLU A 163 -9.69 11.74 9.79
N ALA A 164 -9.41 11.33 8.54
CA ALA A 164 -9.29 12.22 7.40
C ALA A 164 -9.71 11.56 6.08
N CYS A 165 -9.91 12.38 5.06
CA CYS A 165 -10.14 11.96 3.69
C CYS A 165 -9.44 12.92 2.72
N PHE A 166 -8.79 12.32 1.72
CA PHE A 166 -8.17 12.96 0.57
C PHE A 166 -8.58 12.17 -0.66
N SER A 167 -9.57 12.66 -1.40
CA SER A 167 -10.19 11.94 -2.51
C SER A 167 -10.33 12.88 -3.70
N ALA A 168 -9.97 12.45 -4.92
CA ALA A 168 -9.96 13.38 -6.04
C ALA A 168 -11.39 13.70 -6.53
N THR A 169 -11.58 14.94 -6.97
CA THR A 169 -12.75 15.36 -7.74
C THR A 169 -12.27 15.81 -9.11
N SER A 170 -12.97 15.43 -10.18
CA SER A 170 -12.64 15.87 -11.54
C SER A 170 -13.86 15.91 -12.43
N THR A 171 -14.00 17.00 -13.18
CA THR A 171 -14.97 17.13 -14.28
C THR A 171 -14.48 16.55 -15.60
N ASP A 172 -13.25 16.02 -15.65
CA ASP A 172 -12.73 15.33 -16.82
C ASP A 172 -13.45 13.98 -17.02
N PRO A 173 -14.19 13.80 -18.13
CA PRO A 173 -14.94 12.56 -18.40
C PRO A 173 -14.04 11.33 -18.58
N TYR A 174 -12.73 11.49 -18.81
CA TYR A 174 -11.78 10.38 -18.85
C TYR A 174 -11.70 9.65 -17.49
N TYR A 175 -11.67 10.42 -16.41
CA TYR A 175 -11.63 9.90 -15.06
C TYR A 175 -13.02 9.69 -14.46
N GLY A 176 -13.94 10.64 -14.70
CA GLY A 176 -15.24 10.67 -14.04
C GLY A 176 -15.11 10.64 -12.50
N ALA A 177 -14.12 11.35 -11.96
CA ALA A 177 -13.69 11.19 -10.58
C ALA A 177 -14.64 11.86 -9.58
N LYS A 178 -15.20 11.04 -8.70
CA LYS A 178 -16.09 11.44 -7.60
C LYS A 178 -15.40 11.20 -6.26
N PRO A 179 -15.35 12.20 -5.37
CA PRO A 179 -14.72 12.04 -4.08
C PRO A 179 -15.52 11.09 -3.18
N LEU A 180 -14.80 10.39 -2.31
CA LEU A 180 -15.34 9.50 -1.27
C LEU A 180 -15.42 10.18 0.11
N CYS A 181 -15.04 11.45 0.22
CA CYS A 181 -15.20 12.20 1.47
C CYS A 181 -16.70 12.48 1.71
N PRO A 182 -17.26 12.17 2.89
CA PRO A 182 -18.70 12.31 3.14
C PRO A 182 -19.28 13.71 2.92
N ASN A 183 -18.48 14.77 3.04
CA ASN A 183 -18.86 16.15 2.71
C ASN A 183 -18.97 16.46 1.20
N GLY A 184 -18.67 15.49 0.33
CA GLY A 184 -18.66 15.65 -1.13
C GLY A 184 -17.51 16.49 -1.69
N GLN A 185 -16.55 16.89 -0.85
CA GLN A 185 -15.35 17.65 -1.25
C GLN A 185 -14.16 16.73 -1.46
N SER A 186 -13.06 17.26 -1.99
CA SER A 186 -11.82 16.49 -2.17
C SER A 186 -11.05 16.26 -0.86
N VAL A 187 -11.36 17.01 0.19
CA VAL A 187 -10.71 16.91 1.50
C VAL A 187 -11.75 17.01 2.61
N GLN A 188 -11.58 16.18 3.64
CA GLN A 188 -12.30 16.29 4.91
C GLN A 188 -11.38 15.84 6.05
N THR A 189 -11.48 16.45 7.23
CA THR A 189 -10.78 16.02 8.45
C THR A 189 -11.72 16.07 9.64
N GLY A 190 -11.39 15.34 10.71
CA GLY A 190 -12.22 15.24 11.91
C GLY A 190 -13.22 14.08 11.86
N ALA A 191 -14.04 13.94 12.91
CA ALA A 191 -15.01 12.86 13.02
C ALA A 191 -15.95 12.83 11.80
N GLY A 192 -16.22 11.63 11.28
CA GLY A 192 -16.93 11.45 10.02
C GLY A 192 -16.01 11.28 8.81
N ALA A 193 -14.80 11.86 8.79
CA ALA A 193 -14.09 12.06 7.54
C ALA A 193 -13.73 10.78 6.76
N ALA A 194 -13.43 9.67 7.43
CA ALA A 194 -12.99 8.43 6.78
C ALA A 194 -14.12 7.39 6.61
N ASP A 195 -15.39 7.80 6.69
CA ASP A 195 -16.54 6.88 6.65
C ASP A 195 -16.64 6.08 5.34
N ALA A 196 -16.64 4.75 5.46
CA ALA A 196 -16.78 3.83 4.33
C ALA A 196 -18.24 3.48 3.98
N GLU A 197 -19.24 3.91 4.76
CA GLU A 197 -20.65 3.54 4.59
C GLU A 197 -21.46 4.58 3.77
N THR A 198 -20.77 5.53 3.13
CA THR A 198 -21.40 6.54 2.28
C THR A 198 -22.05 5.95 1.02
N ALA A 199 -23.07 6.62 0.51
CA ALA A 199 -23.71 6.26 -0.76
C ALA A 199 -22.73 6.26 -1.97
N ALA A 200 -21.63 7.03 -1.91
CA ALA A 200 -20.60 7.04 -2.96
C ALA A 200 -19.86 5.71 -3.06
N CYS A 201 -19.69 5.02 -1.93
CA CYS A 201 -19.08 3.69 -1.80
C CYS A 201 -19.98 2.54 -2.27
N VAL A 202 -21.28 2.77 -2.48
CA VAL A 202 -22.22 1.71 -2.89
C VAL A 202 -22.34 1.63 -4.41
N VAL A 203 -22.24 0.40 -4.93
CA VAL A 203 -22.44 0.05 -6.35
C VAL A 203 -23.31 -1.19 -6.40
N ASN A 204 -24.45 -1.12 -7.10
CA ASN A 204 -25.41 -2.22 -7.25
C ASN A 204 -25.85 -2.86 -5.92
N GLY A 205 -26.01 -2.04 -4.87
CA GLY A 205 -26.39 -2.49 -3.52
C GLY A 205 -25.25 -3.06 -2.68
N ALA A 206 -24.03 -3.18 -3.22
CA ALA A 206 -22.85 -3.66 -2.50
C ALA A 206 -21.86 -2.51 -2.21
N ASN A 207 -21.40 -2.42 -0.96
CA ASN A 207 -20.35 -1.49 -0.56
C ASN A 207 -18.99 -1.94 -1.15
N GLN A 208 -18.29 -1.04 -1.83
CA GLN A 208 -16.98 -1.26 -2.48
C GLN A 208 -15.81 -0.72 -1.66
N CYS A 209 -16.07 0.11 -0.63
CA CYS A 209 -15.08 0.69 0.27
C CYS A 209 -14.74 -0.24 1.46
N TYR A 210 -14.88 -1.55 1.27
CA TYR A 210 -14.72 -2.53 2.36
C TYR A 210 -13.26 -2.78 2.77
N HIS A 211 -12.30 -2.41 1.93
CA HIS A 211 -10.92 -2.84 2.04
C HIS A 211 -10.20 -2.20 3.25
N GLY A 212 -10.44 -0.93 3.54
CA GLY A 212 -9.79 -0.22 4.65
C GLY A 212 -10.30 -0.66 6.02
N THR A 213 -11.60 -0.97 6.10
CA THR A 213 -12.23 -1.65 7.24
C THR A 213 -11.54 -2.99 7.53
N HIS A 214 -11.28 -3.78 6.49
CA HIS A 214 -10.63 -5.08 6.59
C HIS A 214 -9.19 -4.96 7.09
N VAL A 215 -8.42 -4.06 6.48
CA VAL A 215 -7.04 -3.73 6.81
C VAL A 215 -6.89 -3.21 8.25
N ALA A 216 -7.77 -2.29 8.69
CA ALA A 216 -7.80 -1.79 10.06
C ALA A 216 -8.12 -2.90 11.07
N GLY A 217 -9.02 -3.83 10.70
CA GLY A 217 -9.34 -5.01 11.50
C GLY A 217 -8.15 -5.94 11.71
N ILE A 218 -7.30 -6.14 10.69
CA ILE A 218 -6.08 -6.95 10.81
C ILE A 218 -5.07 -6.25 11.71
N ALA A 219 -4.82 -4.96 11.48
CA ALA A 219 -3.80 -4.22 12.22
C ALA A 219 -4.14 -4.10 13.72
N ALA A 220 -5.39 -3.79 14.03
CA ALA A 220 -5.77 -3.35 15.37
C ALA A 220 -7.18 -3.77 15.83
N GLY A 221 -7.91 -4.66 15.16
CA GLY A 221 -9.25 -5.06 15.61
C GLY A 221 -9.26 -5.66 17.03
N LYS A 222 -10.27 -5.34 17.86
CA LYS A 222 -10.43 -5.89 19.22
C LYS A 222 -11.64 -6.82 19.24
N LYS A 223 -11.45 -8.08 19.63
CA LYS A 223 -12.46 -9.15 19.52
C LYS A 223 -13.81 -8.70 20.06
N ALA A 224 -14.79 -8.65 19.16
CA ALA A 224 -16.19 -8.37 19.43
C ALA A 224 -17.05 -9.60 19.07
N ALA A 225 -18.37 -9.53 19.23
CA ALA A 225 -19.26 -10.57 18.74
C ALA A 225 -19.08 -10.80 17.23
N GLY A 226 -19.05 -12.06 16.78
CA GLY A 226 -18.79 -12.42 15.38
C GLY A 226 -17.31 -12.39 14.94
N ALA A 227 -16.42 -11.75 15.70
CA ALA A 227 -15.00 -11.67 15.34
C ALA A 227 -14.28 -13.03 15.53
N PRO A 228 -13.48 -13.50 14.54
CA PRO A 228 -12.69 -14.74 14.70
C PRO A 228 -11.64 -14.60 15.81
N SER A 229 -10.93 -13.49 15.85
CA SER A 229 -9.90 -13.15 16.85
C SER A 229 -9.79 -11.63 17.05
N ASN A 230 -8.84 -11.19 17.87
CA ASN A 230 -8.25 -9.86 17.72
C ASN A 230 -7.51 -9.75 16.36
N GLY A 231 -7.31 -8.53 15.89
CA GLY A 231 -6.16 -8.18 15.05
C GLY A 231 -4.87 -8.15 15.88
N VAL A 232 -3.76 -7.74 15.27
CA VAL A 232 -2.44 -7.87 15.90
C VAL A 232 -2.28 -6.97 17.13
N ALA A 233 -2.71 -5.71 17.07
CA ALA A 233 -2.60 -4.72 18.13
C ALA A 233 -3.98 -4.22 18.63
N PRO A 234 -4.76 -5.05 19.37
CA PRO A 234 -6.16 -4.78 19.70
C PRO A 234 -6.42 -3.56 20.59
N GLU A 235 -5.38 -2.97 21.20
CA GLU A 235 -5.50 -1.76 22.02
C GLU A 235 -4.69 -0.58 21.48
N ALA A 236 -4.15 -0.69 20.27
CA ALA A 236 -3.69 0.47 19.53
C ALA A 236 -4.89 1.36 19.14
N GLY A 237 -4.63 2.67 19.07
CA GLY A 237 -5.49 3.63 18.40
C GLY A 237 -5.44 3.45 16.89
N ILE A 238 -6.51 3.83 16.20
CA ILE A 238 -6.66 3.72 14.75
C ILE A 238 -6.89 5.13 14.19
N LEU A 239 -6.06 5.53 13.23
CA LEU A 239 -6.21 6.76 12.46
C LEU A 239 -6.57 6.39 11.01
N PRO A 240 -7.85 6.09 10.71
CA PRO A 240 -8.29 5.82 9.34
C PRO A 240 -8.19 7.09 8.48
N ILE A 241 -7.64 6.94 7.27
CA ILE A 241 -7.52 8.00 6.29
C ILE A 241 -8.00 7.47 4.93
N GLN A 242 -9.11 8.00 4.44
CA GLN A 242 -9.66 7.68 3.11
C GLN A 242 -8.76 8.33 2.04
N VAL A 243 -8.15 7.53 1.16
CA VAL A 243 -7.26 8.00 0.06
C VAL A 243 -7.71 7.53 -1.33
N PHE A 244 -8.79 6.77 -1.41
CA PHE A 244 -9.35 6.27 -2.65
C PHE A 244 -10.38 7.24 -3.22
N THR A 245 -10.64 7.09 -4.50
CA THR A 245 -11.55 7.90 -5.32
C THR A 245 -12.40 6.95 -6.16
N ARG A 246 -13.68 7.26 -6.32
CA ARG A 246 -14.54 6.57 -7.27
C ARG A 246 -14.32 7.14 -8.66
N LEU A 247 -14.05 6.28 -9.63
CA LEU A 247 -13.84 6.63 -11.03
C LEU A 247 -14.98 6.04 -11.85
N ASP A 248 -15.77 6.89 -12.49
CA ASP A 248 -16.88 6.49 -13.37
C ASP A 248 -16.50 6.51 -14.86
N GLY A 249 -15.27 6.92 -15.22
CA GLY A 249 -14.81 7.11 -16.61
C GLY A 249 -14.02 5.94 -17.23
N PRO A 250 -13.64 6.06 -18.53
CA PRO A 250 -12.86 5.05 -19.28
C PRO A 250 -11.57 4.56 -18.63
N VAL A 251 -10.93 5.40 -17.79
CA VAL A 251 -9.70 5.07 -17.04
C VAL A 251 -9.79 3.72 -16.30
N CYS A 252 -10.97 3.31 -15.83
CA CYS A 252 -11.17 2.02 -15.17
C CYS A 252 -10.83 0.84 -16.08
N GLN A 253 -11.24 0.90 -17.36
CA GLN A 253 -11.03 -0.17 -18.31
C GLN A 253 -9.64 -0.11 -18.93
N GLU A 254 -9.12 1.09 -19.16
CA GLU A 254 -7.83 1.32 -19.82
C GLU A 254 -6.64 1.05 -18.88
N GLU A 255 -6.68 1.55 -17.64
CA GLU A 255 -5.54 1.46 -16.69
C GLU A 255 -5.66 0.29 -15.71
N LEU A 256 -6.89 -0.14 -15.38
CA LEU A 256 -7.13 -1.16 -14.34
C LEU A 256 -7.80 -2.45 -14.88
N GLY A 257 -8.17 -2.49 -16.16
CA GLY A 257 -8.82 -3.64 -16.78
C GLY A 257 -10.22 -3.96 -16.22
N ARG A 258 -10.92 -2.97 -15.64
CA ARG A 258 -12.21 -3.15 -14.94
C ARG A 258 -13.30 -2.27 -15.54
N ALA A 259 -14.53 -2.75 -15.54
CA ALA A 259 -15.68 -1.92 -15.86
C ALA A 259 -15.82 -0.77 -14.83
N ALA A 260 -16.26 0.41 -15.29
CA ALA A 260 -16.65 1.49 -14.42
C ALA A 260 -18.01 1.18 -13.73
N PRO A 261 -18.24 1.63 -12.48
CA PRO A 261 -17.32 2.38 -11.64
C PRO A 261 -16.22 1.52 -11.02
N CYS A 262 -15.01 2.06 -10.89
CA CYS A 262 -13.91 1.45 -10.17
C CYS A 262 -13.38 2.37 -9.05
N PHE A 263 -12.59 1.82 -8.14
CA PHE A 263 -12.07 2.51 -6.97
C PHE A 263 -10.54 2.43 -6.98
N ALA A 264 -9.88 3.58 -7.05
CA ALA A 264 -8.43 3.70 -7.09
C ALA A 264 -7.96 4.96 -6.36
N THR A 265 -6.68 5.02 -6.04
CA THR A 265 -6.08 6.14 -5.30
C THR A 265 -5.06 6.87 -6.17
N PHE A 266 -5.10 8.21 -6.13
CA PHE A 266 -4.09 9.03 -6.79
C PHE A 266 -2.89 9.25 -5.87
N VAL A 267 -1.69 9.33 -6.47
CA VAL A 267 -0.45 9.67 -5.73
C VAL A 267 -0.58 10.99 -4.97
N SER A 268 -1.33 11.97 -5.50
CA SER A 268 -1.62 13.23 -4.81
C SER A 268 -2.41 13.04 -3.51
N ALA A 269 -3.41 12.14 -3.49
CA ALA A 269 -4.17 11.80 -2.30
C ALA A 269 -3.31 11.09 -1.24
N GLN A 270 -2.47 10.15 -1.68
CA GLN A 270 -1.51 9.45 -0.82
C GLN A 270 -0.50 10.42 -0.20
N LYS A 271 0.03 11.35 -1.01
CA LYS A 271 0.98 12.39 -0.58
C LYS A 271 0.35 13.33 0.44
N ALA A 272 -0.86 13.83 0.16
CA ALA A 272 -1.61 14.68 1.10
C ALA A 272 -1.95 13.96 2.41
N ALA A 273 -2.28 12.67 2.34
CA ALA A 273 -2.53 11.85 3.53
C ALA A 273 -1.27 11.63 4.39
N LEU A 274 -0.11 11.41 3.77
CA LEU A 274 1.16 11.31 4.51
C LEU A 274 1.57 12.66 5.13
N GLN A 275 1.34 13.78 4.44
CA GLN A 275 1.52 15.14 4.99
C GLN A 275 0.53 15.43 6.13
N TYR A 276 -0.69 14.90 6.07
CA TYR A 276 -1.62 14.97 7.19
C TYR A 276 -1.15 14.13 8.38
N VAL A 277 -0.63 12.91 8.15
CA VAL A 277 0.00 12.11 9.21
C VAL A 277 1.15 12.90 9.85
N ASP A 278 2.01 13.56 9.06
CA ASP A 278 3.07 14.43 9.57
C ASP A 278 2.51 15.52 10.52
N SER A 279 1.44 16.19 10.13
CA SER A 279 0.80 17.22 10.97
C SER A 279 0.19 16.70 12.28
N VAL A 280 -0.05 15.38 12.44
CA VAL A 280 -0.73 14.81 13.62
C VAL A 280 0.03 13.70 14.36
N HIS A 281 1.15 13.17 13.82
CA HIS A 281 1.76 11.95 14.34
C HIS A 281 2.17 12.07 15.80
N ALA A 282 2.73 13.22 16.19
CA ALA A 282 3.18 13.49 17.56
C ALA A 282 2.00 13.55 18.53
N GLY A 283 0.97 14.34 18.22
CA GLY A 283 -0.22 14.50 19.06
C GLY A 283 -1.10 13.26 19.17
N LYS A 284 -1.00 12.32 18.22
CA LYS A 284 -1.74 11.04 18.22
C LYS A 284 -0.88 9.82 18.55
N ASN A 285 0.42 10.01 18.81
CA ASN A 285 1.43 8.95 18.94
C ASN A 285 1.33 7.88 17.83
N VAL A 286 1.31 8.31 16.57
CA VAL A 286 1.31 7.39 15.41
C VAL A 286 2.70 6.76 15.31
N ILE A 287 2.76 5.43 15.26
CA ILE A 287 4.02 4.66 15.23
C ILE A 287 4.24 3.97 13.88
N ALA A 288 3.15 3.71 13.15
CA ALA A 288 3.18 3.15 11.81
C ALA A 288 2.05 3.72 10.96
N VAL A 289 2.34 3.83 9.66
CA VAL A 289 1.36 4.10 8.60
C VAL A 289 1.24 2.85 7.76
N ASN A 290 0.06 2.27 7.67
CA ASN A 290 -0.21 1.17 6.76
C ASN A 290 -0.77 1.69 5.44
N MET A 291 -0.11 1.33 4.34
CA MET A 291 -0.53 1.59 2.96
C MET A 291 -0.73 0.26 2.24
N SER A 292 -1.95 -0.28 2.33
CA SER A 292 -2.35 -1.54 1.67
C SER A 292 -2.73 -1.33 0.20
N LEU A 293 -1.96 -0.48 -0.48
CA LEU A 293 -2.22 0.07 -1.81
C LEU A 293 -0.92 0.16 -2.62
N GLY A 294 -1.05 0.30 -3.93
CA GLY A 294 0.08 0.30 -4.87
C GLY A 294 -0.16 -0.66 -6.03
N GLY A 295 0.86 -0.89 -6.84
CA GLY A 295 0.83 -1.79 -8.00
C GLY A 295 1.59 -1.24 -9.21
N GLY A 296 1.45 -1.94 -10.34
CA GLY A 296 1.97 -1.49 -11.63
C GLY A 296 3.34 -2.06 -11.99
N ALA A 297 4.23 -1.23 -12.55
CA ALA A 297 5.47 -1.71 -13.16
C ALA A 297 6.47 -2.27 -12.13
N LYS A 298 6.94 -3.50 -12.37
CA LYS A 298 7.93 -4.22 -11.55
C LYS A 298 9.21 -3.41 -11.32
N GLN A 299 9.57 -3.23 -10.05
CA GLN A 299 10.82 -2.61 -9.61
C GLN A 299 11.75 -3.65 -9.01
N THR A 300 12.95 -3.79 -9.60
CA THR A 300 14.02 -4.69 -9.11
C THR A 300 15.14 -3.94 -8.38
N LYS A 301 15.03 -2.61 -8.28
CA LYS A 301 15.90 -1.69 -7.53
C LYS A 301 15.05 -0.64 -6.82
N HIS A 302 15.58 -0.01 -5.78
CA HIS A 302 14.86 1.08 -5.11
C HIS A 302 14.53 2.21 -6.09
N CYS A 303 13.29 2.68 -6.02
CA CYS A 303 12.73 3.65 -6.98
C CYS A 303 12.91 5.11 -6.56
N ASP A 304 13.74 5.38 -5.54
CA ASP A 304 13.97 6.70 -4.93
C ASP A 304 14.38 7.83 -5.90
N ALA A 305 15.01 7.44 -7.02
CA ALA A 305 15.46 8.35 -8.08
C ALA A 305 14.48 8.42 -9.27
N ASP A 306 13.43 7.59 -9.28
CA ASP A 306 12.37 7.63 -10.28
C ASP A 306 11.31 8.67 -9.86
N PRO A 307 11.04 9.72 -10.65
CA PRO A 307 10.12 10.79 -10.26
C PRO A 307 8.64 10.37 -10.24
N SER A 308 8.31 9.19 -10.79
CA SER A 308 6.96 8.61 -10.78
C SER A 308 6.85 7.54 -9.70
N ALA A 309 7.66 6.49 -9.77
CA ALA A 309 7.60 5.36 -8.83
C ALA A 309 8.06 5.74 -7.41
N GLY A 310 8.97 6.72 -7.28
CA GLY A 310 9.46 7.28 -6.02
C GLY A 310 8.72 8.54 -5.54
N ALA A 311 7.56 8.89 -6.10
CA ALA A 311 6.88 10.18 -5.85
C ALA A 311 6.46 10.46 -4.37
N LEU A 312 6.42 9.42 -3.54
CA LEU A 312 6.14 9.49 -2.09
C LEU A 312 7.40 9.42 -1.21
N LYS A 313 8.60 9.29 -1.81
CA LYS A 313 9.85 9.05 -1.08
C LYS A 313 10.11 10.12 -0.02
N ASP A 314 9.88 11.38 -0.34
CA ASP A 314 10.21 12.49 0.57
C ASP A 314 9.33 12.47 1.84
N GLU A 315 8.02 12.24 1.72
CA GLU A 315 7.12 12.07 2.88
C GLU A 315 7.45 10.82 3.70
N ILE A 316 7.77 9.70 3.05
CA ILE A 316 8.12 8.44 3.72
C ILE A 316 9.44 8.60 4.51
N VAL A 317 10.45 9.23 3.90
CA VAL A 317 11.73 9.55 4.55
C VAL A 317 11.53 10.52 5.72
N TRP A 318 10.65 11.50 5.58
CA TRP A 318 10.35 12.48 6.63
C TRP A 318 9.70 11.82 7.86
N LEU A 319 8.61 11.06 7.66
CA LEU A 319 7.93 10.32 8.73
C LEU A 319 8.86 9.32 9.44
N LYS A 320 9.77 8.67 8.70
CA LYS A 320 10.77 7.76 9.25
C LYS A 320 11.71 8.44 10.27
N GLN A 321 12.06 9.71 10.09
CA GLN A 321 12.92 10.47 11.03
C GLN A 321 12.26 10.64 12.41
N PHE A 322 10.93 10.73 12.46
CA PHE A 322 10.16 10.76 13.70
C PHE A 322 9.84 9.36 14.26
N GLY A 323 10.43 8.31 13.67
CA GLY A 323 10.21 6.93 14.04
C GLY A 323 8.86 6.36 13.58
N VAL A 324 8.15 7.04 12.67
CA VAL A 324 6.89 6.54 12.09
C VAL A 324 7.23 5.65 10.89
N SER A 325 6.99 4.35 11.01
CA SER A 325 7.29 3.38 9.96
C SER A 325 6.17 3.36 8.90
N VAL A 326 6.47 3.66 7.64
CA VAL A 326 5.50 3.49 6.54
C VAL A 326 5.59 2.07 5.99
N VAL A 327 4.59 1.26 6.28
CA VAL A 327 4.46 -0.15 5.91
C VAL A 327 3.61 -0.25 4.65
N VAL A 328 4.14 -0.86 3.60
CA VAL A 328 3.54 -0.85 2.25
C VAL A 328 3.42 -2.28 1.71
N ALA A 329 2.27 -2.58 1.12
CA ALA A 329 2.04 -3.85 0.43
C ALA A 329 2.93 -3.98 -0.83
N ALA A 330 3.64 -5.11 -0.99
CA ALA A 330 4.60 -5.30 -2.08
C ALA A 330 3.99 -5.36 -3.50
N GLY A 331 2.68 -5.63 -3.60
CA GLY A 331 1.92 -5.80 -4.84
C GLY A 331 1.53 -7.27 -5.08
N ASN A 332 0.56 -7.46 -5.97
CA ASN A 332 -0.16 -8.73 -6.18
C ASN A 332 0.00 -9.28 -7.60
N GLU A 333 1.02 -8.83 -8.34
CA GLU A 333 1.29 -9.19 -9.73
C GLU A 333 2.13 -10.48 -9.91
N GLY A 334 2.50 -11.16 -8.81
CA GLY A 334 3.26 -12.41 -8.82
C GLY A 334 4.75 -12.26 -9.20
N PHE A 335 5.29 -11.03 -9.18
CA PHE A 335 6.69 -10.78 -9.53
C PHE A 335 7.64 -11.56 -8.61
N THR A 336 8.60 -12.30 -9.20
CA THR A 336 9.47 -13.23 -8.45
C THR A 336 10.81 -12.62 -8.03
N ASP A 337 11.15 -11.45 -8.58
CA ASP A 337 12.42 -10.74 -8.48
C ASP A 337 12.27 -9.23 -8.18
N GLY A 338 11.08 -8.75 -7.84
CA GLY A 338 10.80 -7.32 -7.62
C GLY A 338 9.48 -7.02 -6.90
N VAL A 339 9.25 -5.74 -6.59
CA VAL A 339 8.04 -5.20 -5.94
C VAL A 339 7.45 -4.04 -6.76
N SER A 340 6.26 -3.57 -6.40
CA SER A 340 5.58 -2.44 -7.05
C SER A 340 5.81 -1.11 -6.30
N SER A 341 5.43 0.02 -6.91
CA SER A 341 5.36 1.31 -6.20
C SER A 341 4.11 1.35 -5.30
N PRO A 342 4.17 1.95 -4.08
CA PRO A 342 5.31 2.64 -3.48
C PRO A 342 6.25 1.76 -2.63
N ALA A 343 6.05 0.43 -2.57
CA ALA A 343 6.90 -0.48 -1.79
C ALA A 343 8.38 -0.51 -2.25
N CYS A 344 8.66 -0.07 -3.48
CA CYS A 344 10.02 0.09 -3.99
C CYS A 344 10.84 1.23 -3.34
N VAL A 345 10.21 2.14 -2.57
CA VAL A 345 10.88 3.25 -1.88
C VAL A 345 11.75 2.72 -0.74
N SER A 346 13.05 3.06 -0.68
CA SER A 346 14.00 2.48 0.29
C SER A 346 13.72 2.80 1.77
N ALA A 347 12.91 3.83 2.02
CA ALA A 347 12.49 4.21 3.37
C ALA A 347 11.14 3.57 3.79
N ALA A 348 10.43 2.91 2.87
CA ALA A 348 9.24 2.12 3.19
C ALA A 348 9.64 0.77 3.82
N VAL A 349 8.67 0.07 4.41
CA VAL A 349 8.78 -1.34 4.81
C VAL A 349 7.92 -2.16 3.83
N ALA A 350 8.56 -2.83 2.89
CA ALA A 350 7.89 -3.62 1.85
C ALA A 350 7.45 -5.00 2.40
N VAL A 351 6.15 -5.27 2.36
CA VAL A 351 5.56 -6.49 2.96
C VAL A 351 4.93 -7.40 1.90
N GLY A 352 5.44 -8.63 1.83
CA GLY A 352 4.91 -9.71 1.00
C GLY A 352 3.94 -10.62 1.75
N ALA A 353 3.20 -11.44 1.01
CA ALA A 353 2.21 -12.37 1.55
C ALA A 353 2.70 -13.82 1.58
N THR A 354 2.52 -14.49 2.72
CA THR A 354 2.53 -15.97 2.83
C THR A 354 1.13 -16.52 3.08
N ASP A 355 0.97 -17.83 2.90
CA ASP A 355 -0.14 -18.59 3.46
C ASP A 355 0.13 -19.06 4.91
N ASP A 356 -0.75 -19.92 5.42
CA ASP A 356 -0.69 -20.48 6.76
C ASP A 356 0.28 -21.67 6.90
N GLN A 357 0.89 -22.14 5.80
CA GLN A 357 2.02 -23.08 5.81
C GLN A 357 3.39 -22.37 5.68
N ASP A 358 3.40 -21.04 5.73
CA ASP A 358 4.57 -20.19 5.44
C ASP A 358 5.11 -20.27 4.00
N ALA A 359 4.33 -20.82 3.05
CA ALA A 359 4.69 -20.75 1.64
C ALA A 359 4.37 -19.36 1.08
N VAL A 360 5.17 -18.89 0.12
CA VAL A 360 4.98 -17.56 -0.47
C VAL A 360 3.78 -17.60 -1.42
N ALA A 361 2.81 -16.72 -1.18
CA ALA A 361 1.59 -16.69 -1.97
C ALA A 361 1.91 -16.45 -3.45
N ALA A 362 1.27 -17.20 -4.36
CA ALA A 362 1.57 -17.15 -5.79
C ALA A 362 1.45 -15.73 -6.39
N PHE A 363 0.47 -14.94 -5.92
CA PHE A 363 0.28 -13.54 -6.30
C PHE A 363 1.29 -12.57 -5.66
N SER A 364 2.00 -12.95 -4.58
CA SER A 364 2.87 -12.02 -3.87
C SER A 364 4.06 -11.64 -4.73
N ASN A 365 4.18 -10.35 -5.00
CA ASN A 365 5.45 -9.77 -5.38
C ASN A 365 6.49 -10.03 -4.29
N ARG A 366 7.71 -10.31 -4.71
CA ARG A 366 8.84 -10.70 -3.86
C ARG A 366 10.15 -10.47 -4.60
N GLY A 367 11.23 -10.21 -3.86
CA GLY A 367 12.55 -9.99 -4.44
C GLY A 367 13.51 -9.36 -3.44
N ALA A 368 14.67 -8.90 -3.91
CA ALA A 368 15.70 -8.31 -3.06
C ALA A 368 15.29 -7.00 -2.35
N LEU A 369 14.17 -6.39 -2.73
CA LEU A 369 13.60 -5.19 -2.09
C LEU A 369 12.57 -5.51 -1.00
N LEU A 370 12.33 -6.78 -0.69
CA LEU A 370 11.30 -7.19 0.26
C LEU A 370 11.85 -7.29 1.68
N ASP A 371 11.37 -6.42 2.57
CA ASP A 371 11.82 -6.35 3.97
C ASP A 371 11.30 -7.51 4.82
N LEU A 372 10.01 -7.82 4.68
CA LEU A 372 9.28 -8.75 5.54
C LEU A 372 8.19 -9.52 4.77
N PHE A 373 7.88 -10.70 5.28
CA PHE A 373 6.64 -11.42 4.99
C PHE A 373 5.68 -11.33 6.18
N ALA A 374 4.40 -11.40 5.89
CA ALA A 374 3.35 -11.73 6.86
C ALA A 374 2.23 -12.52 6.17
N PRO A 375 1.32 -13.16 6.91
CA PRO A 375 0.22 -13.89 6.30
C PRO A 375 -0.70 -12.95 5.52
N GLY A 376 -0.98 -13.28 4.26
CA GLY A 376 -1.82 -12.50 3.36
C GLY A 376 -2.77 -13.33 2.50
N VAL A 377 -2.70 -14.67 2.58
CA VAL A 377 -3.71 -15.56 2.01
C VAL A 377 -4.83 -15.75 3.02
N GLN A 378 -6.08 -15.65 2.54
CA GLN A 378 -7.32 -15.90 3.26
C GLN A 378 -7.35 -15.27 4.67
N ILE A 379 -7.39 -13.96 4.77
CA ILE A 379 -7.48 -13.28 6.06
C ILE A 379 -8.92 -12.86 6.32
N ASN A 380 -9.53 -13.37 7.38
CA ASN A 380 -10.93 -13.08 7.75
C ASN A 380 -11.03 -11.89 8.69
N SER A 381 -11.37 -10.71 8.18
CA SER A 381 -11.41 -9.45 8.94
C SER A 381 -12.68 -8.65 8.63
N ALA A 382 -12.87 -7.57 9.38
CA ALA A 382 -14.07 -6.72 9.35
C ALA A 382 -14.38 -6.16 7.95
N VAL A 383 -15.67 -5.98 7.65
CA VAL A 383 -16.17 -5.28 6.46
C VAL A 383 -17.40 -4.45 6.84
N PRO A 384 -17.74 -3.38 6.09
CA PRO A 384 -18.89 -2.53 6.39
C PRO A 384 -20.20 -3.26 6.60
N GLY A 385 -21.07 -2.69 7.45
CA GLY A 385 -22.28 -3.32 7.96
C GLY A 385 -22.01 -4.26 9.15
N GLY A 386 -20.93 -4.08 9.90
CA GLY A 386 -20.61 -4.91 11.07
C GLY A 386 -20.20 -6.37 10.75
N GLY A 387 -19.87 -6.68 9.49
CA GLY A 387 -19.65 -8.03 8.99
C GLY A 387 -18.17 -8.47 8.97
N TYR A 388 -17.92 -9.72 8.57
CA TYR A 388 -16.56 -10.25 8.39
C TYR A 388 -16.43 -10.94 7.04
N ARG A 389 -15.26 -10.82 6.38
CA ARG A 389 -14.98 -11.44 5.07
C ARG A 389 -13.55 -11.94 4.97
N VAL A 390 -13.38 -13.08 4.29
CA VAL A 390 -12.06 -13.61 3.88
C VAL A 390 -11.58 -12.87 2.63
N LEU A 391 -10.38 -12.29 2.67
CA LEU A 391 -9.71 -11.65 1.52
C LEU A 391 -8.27 -12.18 1.35
N ASN A 392 -7.69 -11.96 0.16
CA ASN A 392 -6.32 -12.32 -0.18
C ASN A 392 -5.55 -11.08 -0.67
N GLY A 393 -4.28 -10.94 -0.28
CA GLY A 393 -3.38 -9.95 -0.85
C GLY A 393 -2.20 -9.59 0.06
N THR A 394 -1.15 -9.00 -0.52
CA THR A 394 -0.12 -8.28 0.26
C THR A 394 -0.73 -7.14 1.08
N SER A 395 -1.89 -6.63 0.64
CA SER A 395 -2.76 -5.70 1.37
C SER A 395 -3.25 -6.24 2.71
N MET A 396 -3.35 -7.55 2.89
CA MET A 396 -3.68 -8.19 4.17
C MET A 396 -2.42 -8.54 4.98
N ALA A 397 -1.26 -8.70 4.34
CA ALA A 397 0.02 -8.93 5.01
C ALA A 397 0.58 -7.66 5.67
N ALA A 398 0.59 -6.52 4.96
CA ALA A 398 1.06 -5.23 5.47
C ALA A 398 0.49 -4.84 6.86
N PRO A 399 -0.83 -4.92 7.12
CA PRO A 399 -1.39 -4.52 8.42
C PRO A 399 -0.95 -5.44 9.57
N HIS A 400 -0.59 -6.70 9.32
CA HIS A 400 0.01 -7.54 10.37
C HIS A 400 1.35 -6.96 10.83
N VAL A 401 2.18 -6.43 9.92
CA VAL A 401 3.46 -5.79 10.24
C VAL A 401 3.23 -4.43 10.93
N ALA A 402 2.27 -3.63 10.47
CA ALA A 402 1.93 -2.36 11.13
C ALA A 402 1.45 -2.58 12.58
N GLY A 403 0.63 -3.60 12.83
CA GLY A 403 0.24 -4.04 14.17
C GLY A 403 1.42 -4.57 15.00
N ALA A 404 2.29 -5.39 14.39
CA ALA A 404 3.47 -5.93 15.05
C ALA A 404 4.40 -4.81 15.57
N LEU A 405 4.61 -3.75 14.79
CA LEU A 405 5.40 -2.59 15.21
C LEU A 405 4.81 -1.88 16.44
N ALA A 406 3.48 -1.85 16.61
CA ALA A 406 2.85 -1.30 17.81
C ALA A 406 3.09 -2.17 19.05
N LEU A 407 3.10 -3.51 18.89
CA LEU A 407 3.46 -4.43 19.97
C LEU A 407 4.94 -4.28 20.37
N VAL A 408 5.84 -4.22 19.38
CA VAL A 408 7.28 -4.02 19.60
C VAL A 408 7.55 -2.65 20.24
N ARG A 409 6.81 -1.59 19.88
CA ARG A 409 6.89 -0.27 20.52
C ARG A 409 6.45 -0.27 21.99
N GLN A 410 5.51 -1.12 22.35
CA GLN A 410 5.06 -1.31 23.74
C GLN A 410 6.09 -2.11 24.55
N ALA A 411 6.68 -3.15 23.97
CA ALA A 411 7.68 -3.99 24.62
C ALA A 411 9.06 -3.34 24.75
N TYR A 412 9.46 -2.53 23.77
CA TYR A 412 10.77 -1.89 23.69
C TYR A 412 10.62 -0.38 23.42
N PRO A 413 10.19 0.40 24.42
CA PRO A 413 9.85 1.81 24.22
C PRO A 413 11.02 2.72 23.80
N GLN A 414 12.26 2.24 23.96
CA GLN A 414 13.50 2.94 23.61
C GLN A 414 14.07 2.58 22.22
N LEU A 415 13.50 1.60 21.49
CA LEU A 415 13.94 1.35 20.11
C LEU A 415 13.51 2.50 19.19
N SER A 416 14.36 2.87 18.23
CA SER A 416 13.98 3.75 17.11
C SER A 416 12.96 3.06 16.19
N GLY A 417 12.39 3.79 15.22
CA GLY A 417 11.53 3.19 14.18
C GLY A 417 12.24 2.06 13.44
N GLU A 418 13.49 2.29 13.06
CA GLU A 418 14.35 1.30 12.40
C GLU A 418 14.69 0.13 13.33
N GLY A 419 14.99 0.38 14.61
CA GLY A 419 15.23 -0.67 15.58
C GLY A 419 14.02 -1.60 15.78
N ARG A 420 12.79 -1.09 15.65
CA ARG A 420 11.57 -1.92 15.67
C ARG A 420 11.42 -2.79 14.42
N ILE A 421 11.78 -2.26 13.24
CA ILE A 421 11.76 -3.00 11.97
C ILE A 421 12.83 -4.10 11.99
N ALA A 422 14.08 -3.75 12.34
CA ALA A 422 15.18 -4.69 12.49
C ALA A 422 14.84 -5.81 13.47
N LYS A 423 14.21 -5.49 14.62
CA LYS A 423 13.76 -6.51 15.58
C LYS A 423 12.81 -7.55 14.97
N LEU A 424 11.92 -7.16 14.07
CA LEU A 424 11.03 -8.08 13.34
C LEU A 424 11.78 -8.88 12.26
N GLN A 425 12.77 -8.28 11.59
CA GLN A 425 13.62 -8.96 10.61
C GLN A 425 14.52 -10.00 11.28
N ASP A 426 15.22 -9.64 12.35
CA ASP A 426 16.16 -10.52 13.07
C ASP A 426 15.47 -11.77 13.64
N THR A 427 14.24 -11.60 14.15
CA THR A 427 13.50 -12.65 14.88
C THR A 427 12.52 -13.45 14.03
N GLY A 428 12.19 -13.00 12.82
CA GLY A 428 11.24 -13.67 11.94
C GLY A 428 11.73 -15.03 11.41
N LYS A 429 10.77 -15.89 11.04
CA LYS A 429 11.04 -17.17 10.38
C LYS A 429 11.60 -16.93 8.98
N ALA A 430 12.67 -17.63 8.62
CA ALA A 430 13.31 -17.49 7.31
C ALA A 430 12.48 -18.17 6.20
N ILE A 431 12.14 -17.42 5.15
CA ILE A 431 11.47 -17.90 3.94
C ILE A 431 12.41 -17.67 2.75
N THR A 432 12.83 -18.75 2.08
CA THR A 432 13.79 -18.70 0.97
C THR A 432 13.10 -18.93 -0.37
N TYR A 433 13.34 -18.05 -1.33
CA TYR A 433 12.73 -18.07 -2.66
C TYR A 433 13.68 -17.40 -3.67
N GLY A 434 13.88 -17.99 -4.86
CA GLY A 434 14.70 -17.38 -5.92
C GLY A 434 16.14 -17.01 -5.52
N GLY A 435 16.72 -17.69 -4.52
CA GLY A 435 18.04 -17.36 -3.95
C GLY A 435 18.05 -16.21 -2.92
N VAL A 436 16.92 -15.55 -2.69
CA VAL A 436 16.72 -14.54 -1.63
C VAL A 436 16.13 -15.21 -0.39
N THR A 437 16.45 -14.70 0.80
CA THR A 437 15.77 -15.09 2.05
C THR A 437 15.23 -13.86 2.74
N THR A 438 13.89 -13.79 2.88
CA THR A 438 13.17 -12.73 3.60
C THR A 438 12.46 -13.35 4.79
N LYS A 439 12.14 -12.53 5.80
CA LYS A 439 11.72 -13.00 7.12
C LYS A 439 10.22 -12.81 7.32
N ARG A 440 9.49 -13.88 7.62
CA ARG A 440 8.09 -13.82 8.06
C ARG A 440 8.04 -13.45 9.53
N ILE A 441 7.32 -12.39 9.89
CA ILE A 441 7.30 -11.87 11.27
C ILE A 441 6.93 -12.93 12.32
N ASP A 442 7.64 -12.97 13.45
CA ASP A 442 7.34 -13.88 14.56
C ASP A 442 7.34 -13.12 15.89
N LEU A 443 6.16 -12.85 16.43
CA LEU A 443 6.00 -12.11 17.68
C LEU A 443 6.32 -12.94 18.92
N THR A 444 6.35 -14.27 18.81
CA THR A 444 6.80 -15.13 19.91
C THR A 444 8.31 -14.99 20.10
N ALA A 445 9.06 -14.83 19.01
CA ALA A 445 10.50 -14.55 19.04
C ALA A 445 10.82 -13.04 19.19
N ALA A 446 9.96 -12.15 18.67
CA ALA A 446 10.19 -10.71 18.70
C ALA A 446 9.93 -10.07 20.07
N LEU A 447 8.99 -10.59 20.87
CA LEU A 447 8.56 -9.94 22.11
C LEU A 447 9.14 -10.65 23.35
N PRO A 448 9.46 -9.91 24.43
CA PRO A 448 9.96 -10.51 25.64
C PRO A 448 8.81 -11.18 26.41
N PRO A 449 9.08 -12.28 27.15
CA PRO A 449 8.09 -12.85 28.05
C PRO A 449 7.74 -11.80 29.11
N LYS A 450 6.46 -11.41 29.16
CA LYS A 450 5.97 -10.54 30.23
C LYS A 450 5.85 -11.38 31.49
N THR A 451 6.58 -11.01 32.54
CA THR A 451 6.42 -11.66 33.84
C THR A 451 4.98 -11.45 34.30
N SER A 452 4.26 -12.54 34.57
CA SER A 452 2.99 -12.43 35.30
C SER A 452 3.29 -11.72 36.60
N PRO A 453 2.53 -10.68 37.00
CA PRO A 453 2.65 -10.17 38.35
C PRO A 453 2.39 -11.35 39.28
N SER A 454 3.35 -11.63 40.17
CA SER A 454 3.10 -12.51 41.31
C SER A 454 1.87 -11.95 42.03
N PRO A 455 0.89 -12.78 42.43
CA PRO A 455 -0.30 -12.28 43.11
C PRO A 455 0.15 -11.42 44.29
N THR A 456 -0.21 -10.14 44.26
CA THR A 456 0.11 -9.21 45.35
C THR A 456 -0.40 -9.87 46.64
N PRO A 457 0.47 -10.14 47.63
CA PRO A 457 0.03 -10.81 48.84
C PRO A 457 -1.11 -9.98 49.45
N THR A 458 -2.26 -10.62 49.66
CA THR A 458 -3.43 -9.97 50.22
C THR A 458 -3.01 -9.27 51.51
N PRO A 459 -3.19 -7.95 51.64
CA PRO A 459 -2.73 -7.26 52.84
C PRO A 459 -3.45 -7.84 54.05
N THR A 460 -2.69 -8.52 54.91
CA THR A 460 -3.17 -9.01 56.20
C THR A 460 -3.69 -7.81 57.00
N GLY A 461 -4.95 -7.89 57.45
CA GLY A 461 -5.62 -6.76 58.08
C GLY A 461 -4.84 -6.20 59.26
N SER A 462 -4.47 -4.92 59.19
CA SER A 462 -3.88 -4.19 60.31
C SER A 462 -4.98 -3.80 61.31
N PRO A 463 -4.73 -3.79 62.65
CA PRO A 463 -5.78 -3.59 63.64
C PRO A 463 -6.36 -2.17 63.63
N THR A 464 -7.65 -2.07 63.96
CA THR A 464 -8.38 -0.81 64.13
C THR A 464 -7.81 0.06 65.26
N PRO A 465 -7.51 1.36 65.05
CA PRO A 465 -7.18 2.28 66.13
C PRO A 465 -8.42 2.71 66.92
N ALA A 466 -8.26 2.89 68.23
CA ALA A 466 -9.29 3.44 69.12
C ALA A 466 -9.56 4.94 68.87
N PRO A 467 -10.75 5.48 69.24
CA PRO A 467 -11.13 6.85 68.90
C PRO A 467 -10.53 7.90 69.85
N THR A 468 -10.13 9.05 69.30
CA THR A 468 -9.58 10.18 70.08
C THR A 468 -10.36 11.47 69.81
N GLY A 469 -10.79 12.12 70.90
CA GLY A 469 -10.94 13.57 71.11
C GLY A 469 -11.46 14.48 69.98
N THR A 470 -12.68 14.99 70.16
CA THR A 470 -13.22 16.16 69.44
C THR A 470 -12.45 17.45 69.73
N HIS A 471 -12.15 18.25 68.69
CA HIS A 471 -11.75 19.66 68.82
C HIS A 471 -12.60 20.58 67.93
N THR A 472 -12.87 21.79 68.44
CA THR A 472 -13.79 22.82 67.94
C THR A 472 -13.16 23.66 66.80
N PRO A 473 -13.93 24.22 65.83
CA PRO A 473 -13.35 24.78 64.60
C PRO A 473 -12.83 26.22 64.69
N GLY A 474 -11.82 26.52 63.87
CA GLY A 474 -11.29 27.87 63.57
C GLY A 474 -11.52 28.26 62.10
N PRO A 475 -11.41 29.55 61.73
CA PRO A 475 -12.10 30.11 60.57
C PRO A 475 -11.43 29.89 59.19
N SER A 476 -12.25 29.90 58.15
CA SER A 476 -11.88 29.77 56.74
C SER A 476 -11.20 31.03 56.17
N PRO A 477 -10.15 30.90 55.35
CA PRO A 477 -9.70 31.97 54.46
C PRO A 477 -10.57 32.06 53.18
N THR A 478 -10.73 33.28 52.68
CA THR A 478 -11.48 33.66 51.47
C THR A 478 -10.64 33.46 50.19
N PRO A 479 -11.22 33.08 49.04
CA PRO A 479 -10.47 32.95 47.78
C PRO A 479 -10.11 34.31 47.15
N THR A 480 -8.89 34.41 46.60
CA THR A 480 -8.37 35.56 45.84
C THR A 480 -8.75 35.45 44.35
N PRO A 481 -9.15 36.56 43.67
CA PRO A 481 -9.69 36.50 42.30
C PRO A 481 -8.64 36.42 41.18
N THR A 482 -9.09 35.92 40.03
CA THR A 482 -8.37 35.85 38.75
C THR A 482 -8.23 37.21 38.05
N PRO A 483 -7.08 37.54 37.44
CA PRO A 483 -6.95 38.72 36.58
C PRO A 483 -7.25 38.41 35.09
N THR A 484 -8.03 39.27 34.46
CA THR A 484 -8.28 39.36 33.01
C THR A 484 -7.19 40.23 32.34
N PRO A 485 -6.74 39.94 31.09
CA PRO A 485 -5.66 40.71 30.46
C PRO A 485 -6.14 41.98 29.72
N THR A 486 -5.29 43.02 29.70
CA THR A 486 -5.49 44.26 28.93
C THR A 486 -4.17 44.81 28.34
N THR A 487 -4.11 44.82 26.99
CA THR A 487 -3.36 45.65 26.02
C THR A 487 -2.02 46.39 26.33
N SER A 488 -1.03 46.20 25.44
CA SER A 488 -0.11 47.15 24.72
C SER A 488 0.34 48.51 25.32
N PRO A 489 1.53 49.09 24.95
CA PRO A 489 2.09 49.10 23.58
C PRO A 489 3.64 49.01 23.38
N GLU A 490 4.01 49.11 22.10
CA GLU A 490 5.29 49.35 21.37
C GLU A 490 6.28 50.35 22.02
N ASP A 491 7.56 50.53 21.65
CA ASP A 491 8.45 50.22 20.49
C ASP A 491 9.91 50.01 21.05
N GLY A 492 10.98 49.58 20.36
CA GLY A 492 11.28 49.38 18.95
C GLY A 492 12.81 49.37 18.70
N HIS A 493 13.19 49.06 17.45
CA HIS A 493 14.50 49.09 16.75
C HIS A 493 15.39 47.82 16.76
N SER A 494 15.99 47.39 15.63
CA SER A 494 15.76 47.71 14.21
C SER A 494 16.46 46.72 13.24
N ASN A 495 15.87 46.51 12.04
CA ASN A 495 16.45 45.96 10.78
C ASN A 495 16.95 44.49 10.80
N VAL A 496 16.47 43.58 9.93
CA VAL A 496 16.53 43.59 8.44
C VAL A 496 15.32 42.88 7.79
N ASP A 497 14.82 43.38 6.65
CA ASP A 497 13.87 42.74 5.70
C ASP A 497 14.14 43.31 4.28
N PRO A 498 13.76 42.71 3.11
CA PRO A 498 13.10 41.43 2.80
C PRO A 498 13.97 40.38 2.06
N GLY A 499 13.56 39.13 1.79
CA GLY A 499 12.30 38.41 2.11
C GLY A 499 11.97 37.33 1.05
N ILE A 500 10.70 36.91 0.95
CA ILE A 500 10.14 35.88 0.02
C ILE A 500 10.55 34.41 0.29
N TYR A 501 9.70 33.69 1.02
CA TYR A 501 9.21 32.38 0.58
C TYR A 501 7.70 32.35 0.83
N GLY A 502 6.92 32.57 -0.21
CA GLY A 502 5.46 32.43 -0.14
C GLY A 502 5.04 30.98 -0.37
N ASP A 503 3.96 30.57 0.30
CA ASP A 503 3.35 29.25 0.14
C ASP A 503 3.00 28.93 -1.33
N PRO A 504 2.82 27.64 -1.67
CA PRO A 504 2.12 27.23 -2.88
C PRO A 504 0.65 27.69 -2.78
N GLN A 505 0.37 28.93 -3.18
CA GLN A 505 -1.00 29.44 -3.28
C GLN A 505 -1.80 28.58 -4.26
N PRO A 506 -3.03 28.13 -3.89
CA PRO A 506 -3.92 27.48 -4.84
C PRO A 506 -4.28 28.46 -5.97
N VAL A 507 -4.56 27.93 -7.16
CA VAL A 507 -4.96 28.74 -8.32
C VAL A 507 -6.29 29.42 -8.00
N PRO A 508 -6.41 30.77 -8.05
CA PRO A 508 -7.69 31.43 -7.84
C PRO A 508 -8.67 31.13 -8.97
N ASP A 509 -9.95 30.94 -8.64
CA ASP A 509 -11.05 30.59 -9.56
C ASP A 509 -11.30 31.61 -10.71
N THR A 510 -10.57 32.72 -10.72
CA THR A 510 -10.71 33.85 -11.66
C THR A 510 -9.61 33.91 -12.73
N CYS A 511 -8.65 32.98 -12.73
CA CYS A 511 -7.52 32.99 -13.66
C CYS A 511 -7.98 32.83 -15.12
N SER A 512 -7.90 33.92 -15.88
CA SER A 512 -8.44 34.05 -17.23
C SER A 512 -7.45 34.74 -18.18
N ARG A 513 -7.63 34.55 -19.49
CA ARG A 513 -6.74 35.15 -20.51
C ARG A 513 -6.85 36.67 -20.49
N GLY A 514 -5.71 37.34 -20.64
CA GLY A 514 -5.62 38.80 -20.69
C GLY A 514 -6.21 39.43 -21.96
N ARG A 515 -6.07 40.75 -22.06
CA ARG A 515 -6.49 41.58 -23.21
C ARG A 515 -5.31 42.32 -23.87
N GLY A 516 -4.11 41.76 -23.77
CA GLY A 516 -2.89 42.32 -24.36
C GLY A 516 -2.94 42.37 -25.89
N GLY A 517 -2.68 43.54 -26.47
CA GLY A 517 -2.85 43.79 -27.91
C GLY A 517 -1.61 43.57 -28.79
N LYS A 518 -0.45 43.24 -28.22
CA LYS A 518 0.82 43.04 -28.97
C LYS A 518 1.65 41.89 -28.38
N PRO A 519 2.36 41.10 -29.20
CA PRO A 519 3.24 40.04 -28.71
C PRO A 519 4.45 40.64 -27.98
N LEU A 520 4.86 39.99 -26.89
CA LEU A 520 6.11 40.26 -26.20
C LEU A 520 7.14 39.18 -26.57
N SER A 521 8.36 39.62 -26.88
CA SER A 521 9.48 38.70 -27.10
C SER A 521 9.89 37.98 -25.81
N ALA A 522 10.58 36.85 -25.92
CA ALA A 522 11.10 36.15 -24.74
C ALA A 522 11.96 37.04 -23.81
N LYS A 523 12.69 38.03 -24.37
CA LYS A 523 13.42 39.02 -23.58
C LYS A 523 12.50 39.98 -22.83
N ALA A 524 11.39 40.41 -23.44
CA ALA A 524 10.41 41.27 -22.79
C ALA A 524 9.66 40.50 -21.68
N TRP A 525 9.26 39.25 -21.94
CA TRP A 525 8.72 38.37 -20.90
C TRP A 525 9.72 38.11 -19.76
N ALA A 526 11.03 38.03 -20.04
CA ALA A 526 12.04 37.94 -18.98
C ALA A 526 12.10 39.21 -18.11
N THR A 527 11.89 40.40 -18.69
CA THR A 527 11.78 41.65 -17.91
C THR A 527 10.50 41.67 -17.06
N GLU A 528 9.38 41.23 -17.62
CA GLU A 528 8.11 41.10 -16.87
C GLU A 528 8.23 40.15 -15.68
N MET A 529 8.88 38.99 -15.86
CA MET A 529 9.11 37.99 -14.80
C MET A 529 10.20 38.38 -13.78
N LEU A 530 10.83 39.56 -13.91
CA LEU A 530 11.87 40.03 -13.00
C LEU A 530 11.26 41.01 -11.98
N ARG A 531 11.28 40.62 -10.69
CA ARG A 531 10.64 41.34 -9.57
C ARG A 531 10.97 42.84 -9.60
N GLY A 532 9.92 43.66 -9.66
CA GLY A 532 10.04 45.13 -9.65
C GLY A 532 10.58 45.75 -10.94
N LYS A 533 10.61 45.03 -12.06
CA LYS A 533 11.02 45.54 -13.40
C LYS A 533 9.95 45.37 -14.49
N GLY A 534 8.95 44.52 -14.27
CA GLY A 534 7.79 44.36 -15.15
C GLY A 534 6.72 45.44 -15.00
N SER A 535 5.79 45.46 -15.95
CA SER A 535 4.55 46.24 -15.93
C SER A 535 3.33 45.43 -15.48
N LEU A 536 3.41 44.10 -15.52
CA LEU A 536 2.39 43.17 -15.07
C LEU A 536 2.61 42.76 -13.60
N SER A 537 1.52 42.55 -12.86
CA SER A 537 1.61 42.07 -11.47
C SER A 537 2.07 40.61 -11.40
N ASP A 538 2.80 40.26 -10.34
CA ASP A 538 3.24 38.90 -10.04
C ASP A 538 2.07 37.88 -10.10
N ASP A 539 0.86 38.25 -9.68
CA ASP A 539 -0.34 37.39 -9.74
C ASP A 539 -0.87 37.18 -11.15
N THR A 540 -0.84 38.24 -11.98
CA THR A 540 -1.17 38.12 -13.41
C THR A 540 -0.16 37.20 -14.11
N LEU A 541 1.12 37.32 -13.77
CA LEU A 541 2.19 36.49 -14.32
C LEU A 541 2.10 35.03 -13.84
N ARG A 542 1.74 34.80 -12.56
CA ARG A 542 1.43 33.45 -12.04
C ARG A 542 0.27 32.82 -12.78
N CYS A 543 -0.84 33.54 -12.95
CA CYS A 543 -1.99 33.07 -13.74
C CYS A 543 -1.60 32.77 -15.21
N TYR A 544 -0.81 33.63 -15.86
CA TYR A 544 -0.36 33.36 -17.24
C TYR A 544 0.55 32.14 -17.34
N LEU A 545 1.38 31.85 -16.34
CA LEU A 545 2.14 30.59 -16.27
C LEU A 545 1.21 29.38 -16.10
N THR A 546 0.16 29.47 -15.29
CA THR A 546 -0.86 28.41 -15.17
C THR A 546 -1.61 28.16 -16.48
N LEU A 547 -2.00 29.23 -17.19
CA LEU A 547 -2.63 29.09 -18.52
C LEU A 547 -1.66 28.53 -19.58
N ALA A 548 -0.37 28.87 -19.48
CA ALA A 548 0.68 28.32 -20.34
C ALA A 548 0.93 26.83 -20.07
N GLN A 549 0.92 26.41 -18.79
CA GLN A 549 0.99 25.01 -18.36
C GLN A 549 -0.17 24.21 -18.95
N ASN A 550 -1.41 24.66 -18.73
CA ASN A 550 -2.61 23.94 -19.14
C ASN A 550 -2.78 23.87 -20.67
N GLY A 551 -2.17 24.77 -21.43
CA GLY A 551 -2.19 24.74 -22.89
C GLY A 551 -1.27 23.70 -23.52
N SER A 552 -0.19 23.31 -22.83
CA SER A 552 1.00 22.71 -23.45
C SER A 552 1.28 21.29 -22.99
N LYS A 553 1.35 20.35 -23.94
CA LYS A 553 1.53 18.92 -23.65
C LYS A 553 2.92 18.54 -23.14
N VAL A 554 3.89 19.45 -23.26
CA VAL A 554 5.30 19.23 -22.88
C VAL A 554 5.79 20.23 -21.82
N PHE A 555 4.87 21.01 -21.23
CA PHE A 555 5.21 21.99 -20.20
C PHE A 555 5.81 21.43 -18.91
N PRO A 556 5.39 20.25 -18.40
CA PRO A 556 6.05 19.63 -17.24
C PRO A 556 7.55 19.43 -17.48
N GLU A 557 7.95 19.16 -18.72
CA GLU A 557 9.34 19.00 -19.13
C GLU A 557 10.05 20.30 -19.50
N LEU A 558 9.37 21.46 -19.59
CA LEU A 558 9.98 22.78 -19.87
C LEU A 558 10.75 23.32 -18.64
N THR A 559 11.70 22.49 -18.19
CA THR A 559 12.71 22.70 -17.14
C THR A 559 12.25 23.55 -15.96
N GLY A 560 11.03 23.27 -15.48
CA GLY A 560 10.51 23.78 -14.23
C GLY A 560 9.91 25.18 -14.26
N ALA A 561 9.46 25.73 -15.39
CA ALA A 561 8.86 27.08 -15.49
C ALA A 561 7.57 27.34 -14.65
N GLY A 562 7.24 26.50 -13.65
CA GLY A 562 6.09 26.67 -12.75
C GLY A 562 6.27 27.68 -11.60
N THR A 563 7.30 28.53 -11.64
CA THR A 563 7.43 29.72 -10.79
C THR A 563 8.01 30.87 -11.61
N LEU A 564 7.71 32.12 -11.25
CA LEU A 564 8.22 33.32 -11.93
C LEU A 564 9.75 33.28 -12.11
N GLY A 565 10.49 32.93 -11.05
CA GLY A 565 11.95 32.83 -11.09
C GLY A 565 12.51 31.69 -11.95
N LYS A 566 11.78 30.58 -12.11
CA LYS A 566 12.18 29.49 -13.03
C LYS A 566 11.78 29.82 -14.47
N ALA A 567 10.62 30.42 -14.69
CA ALA A 567 10.20 30.94 -16.00
C ALA A 567 11.19 32.00 -16.52
N TYR A 568 11.61 32.93 -15.67
CA TYR A 568 12.68 33.90 -15.95
C TYR A 568 13.96 33.20 -16.44
N LYS A 569 14.42 32.13 -15.78
CA LYS A 569 15.65 31.40 -16.19
C LYS A 569 15.52 30.76 -17.59
N VAL A 570 14.33 30.28 -17.96
CA VAL A 570 14.05 29.75 -19.31
C VAL A 570 14.01 30.89 -20.34
N LEU A 571 13.30 31.98 -20.04
CA LEU A 571 13.14 33.15 -20.92
C LEU A 571 14.45 33.92 -21.15
N ALA A 572 15.27 34.08 -20.11
CA ALA A 572 16.53 34.81 -20.13
C ALA A 572 17.74 33.95 -20.54
N THR A 573 17.53 32.71 -21.01
CA THR A 573 18.64 31.79 -21.30
C THR A 573 19.60 32.32 -22.35
N LYS A 574 20.90 32.31 -22.02
CA LYS A 574 22.02 32.60 -22.93
C LYS A 574 22.51 31.36 -23.68
N SER A 575 21.95 30.18 -23.41
CA SER A 575 22.38 28.93 -24.04
C SER A 575 22.04 28.91 -25.53
N LYS A 576 23.01 28.47 -26.35
CA LYS A 576 22.83 28.26 -27.79
C LYS A 576 22.38 26.82 -28.13
N ALA A 577 22.11 25.99 -27.11
CA ALA A 577 21.61 24.63 -27.29
C ALA A 577 20.22 24.62 -27.94
N ALA A 578 19.98 23.67 -28.85
CA ALA A 578 18.76 23.65 -29.66
C ALA A 578 17.49 23.52 -28.82
N LYS A 579 17.50 22.68 -27.78
CA LYS A 579 16.39 22.53 -26.82
C LYS A 579 16.19 23.82 -26.01
N ALA A 580 17.24 24.42 -25.45
CA ALA A 580 17.11 25.66 -24.69
C ALA A 580 16.56 26.84 -25.51
N LEU A 581 16.95 26.96 -26.78
CA LEU A 581 16.39 27.97 -27.70
C LEU A 581 14.91 27.71 -28.02
N LEU A 582 14.52 26.44 -28.20
CA LEU A 582 13.13 26.08 -28.43
C LEU A 582 12.27 26.31 -27.19
N ASP A 583 12.75 25.90 -26.02
CA ASP A 583 12.07 26.02 -24.74
C ASP A 583 11.81 27.50 -24.39
N ARG A 584 12.78 28.38 -24.68
CA ARG A 584 12.65 29.83 -24.55
C ARG A 584 11.51 30.41 -25.41
N GLU A 585 11.50 30.10 -26.71
CA GLU A 585 10.52 30.67 -27.63
C GLU A 585 9.13 30.02 -27.49
N LEU A 586 9.07 28.76 -27.06
CA LEU A 586 7.82 28.03 -26.78
C LEU A 586 7.13 28.59 -25.53
N LEU A 587 7.88 28.89 -24.46
CA LEU A 587 7.35 29.54 -23.27
C LEU A 587 6.83 30.95 -23.58
N ALA A 588 7.57 31.75 -24.37
CA ALA A 588 7.11 33.08 -24.79
C ALA A 588 5.85 33.02 -25.66
N ALA A 589 5.70 32.03 -26.54
CA ALA A 589 4.51 31.83 -27.36
C ALA A 589 3.27 31.52 -26.51
N TRP A 590 3.43 30.67 -25.48
CA TRP A 590 2.35 30.36 -24.53
C TRP A 590 1.99 31.54 -23.62
N LEU A 591 2.96 32.34 -23.20
CA LEU A 591 2.68 33.58 -22.46
C LEU A 591 1.98 34.62 -23.33
N ASN A 592 2.32 34.76 -24.62
CA ASN A 592 1.57 35.60 -25.58
C ASN A 592 0.13 35.11 -25.81
N TYR A 593 -0.10 33.80 -25.81
CA TYR A 593 -1.46 33.24 -25.78
C TYR A 593 -2.20 33.61 -24.50
N ALA A 594 -1.60 33.40 -23.33
CA ALA A 594 -2.21 33.70 -22.03
C ALA A 594 -2.51 35.20 -21.85
N HIS A 595 -1.62 36.06 -22.32
CA HIS A 595 -1.74 37.52 -22.27
C HIS A 595 -2.89 38.08 -23.12
N GLY A 596 -3.42 37.32 -24.08
CA GLY A 596 -4.58 37.70 -24.89
C GLY A 596 -4.29 37.83 -26.38
N VAL A 597 -3.03 38.03 -26.77
CA VAL A 597 -2.57 38.48 -28.10
C VAL A 597 -3.11 37.63 -29.25
N TYR A 598 -3.11 36.31 -29.07
CA TYR A 598 -3.61 35.35 -30.05
C TYR A 598 -4.54 34.35 -29.37
N ASN A 599 -5.73 34.12 -29.92
CA ASN A 599 -6.49 32.90 -29.58
C ASN A 599 -5.89 31.68 -30.32
N SER A 600 -6.29 30.47 -29.93
CA SER A 600 -5.70 29.22 -30.45
C SER A 600 -5.86 29.04 -31.97
N SER A 601 -6.91 29.64 -32.56
CA SER A 601 -7.25 29.58 -33.99
C SER A 601 -6.70 30.77 -34.79
N ALA A 602 -6.06 31.75 -34.15
CA ALA A 602 -5.50 32.92 -34.83
C ALA A 602 -4.39 32.49 -35.80
N LYS A 603 -4.41 33.01 -37.03
CA LYS A 603 -3.37 32.76 -38.03
C LYS A 603 -2.13 33.57 -37.67
N VAL A 604 -1.01 32.88 -37.42
CA VAL A 604 0.27 33.50 -37.04
C VAL A 604 1.21 33.66 -38.23
N HIS A 605 1.10 32.79 -39.26
CA HIS A 605 1.83 32.94 -40.51
C HIS A 605 1.15 32.17 -41.66
N GLY A 606 0.72 32.89 -42.69
CA GLY A 606 0.02 32.31 -43.84
C GLY A 606 -1.29 31.62 -43.42
N ARG A 607 -1.39 30.30 -43.64
CA ARG A 607 -2.53 29.47 -43.19
C ARG A 607 -2.32 28.82 -41.82
N THR A 608 -1.12 28.92 -41.22
CA THR A 608 -0.80 28.27 -39.94
C THR A 608 -1.39 29.03 -38.77
N THR A 609 -2.17 28.33 -37.94
CA THR A 609 -2.73 28.84 -36.68
C THR A 609 -1.72 28.75 -35.52
N LEU A 610 -1.93 29.54 -34.47
CA LEU A 610 -1.13 29.47 -33.24
C LEU A 610 -1.05 28.02 -32.70
N LYS A 611 -2.20 27.34 -32.57
CA LYS A 611 -2.28 25.95 -32.09
C LYS A 611 -1.43 25.00 -32.95
N GLN A 612 -1.42 25.17 -34.28
CA GLN A 612 -0.60 24.36 -35.18
C GLN A 612 0.90 24.67 -35.07
N ALA A 613 1.26 25.95 -35.00
CA ALA A 613 2.66 26.40 -34.84
C ALA A 613 3.28 25.84 -33.55
N VAL A 614 2.53 25.98 -32.45
CA VAL A 614 2.94 25.50 -31.13
C VAL A 614 2.97 23.97 -31.06
N ALA A 615 1.93 23.26 -31.52
CA ALA A 615 1.94 21.79 -31.54
C ALA A 615 3.01 21.17 -32.48
N ALA A 616 3.46 21.90 -33.51
CA ALA A 616 4.62 21.50 -34.30
C ALA A 616 5.93 21.67 -33.50
N ALA A 617 6.10 22.79 -32.82
CA ALA A 617 7.24 23.04 -31.93
C ALA A 617 7.34 22.01 -30.79
N GLU A 618 6.22 21.68 -30.13
CA GLU A 618 6.16 20.66 -29.06
C GLU A 618 6.59 19.27 -29.54
N ARG A 619 6.13 18.84 -30.72
CA ARG A 619 6.56 17.57 -31.33
C ARG A 619 8.05 17.58 -31.69
N HIS A 620 8.58 18.69 -32.19
CA HIS A 620 10.02 18.82 -32.44
C HIS A 620 10.85 18.84 -31.15
N ARG A 621 10.28 19.32 -30.03
CA ARG A 621 10.90 19.32 -28.71
C ARG A 621 11.02 17.91 -28.10
N ALA A 622 10.03 17.06 -28.33
CA ALA A 622 10.01 15.66 -27.92
C ALA A 622 10.90 14.75 -28.80
N GLY A 623 11.16 15.15 -30.04
CA GLY A 623 12.06 14.44 -30.96
C GLY A 623 13.56 14.66 -30.66
N LYS A 624 14.43 13.94 -31.39
CA LYS A 624 15.90 13.99 -31.21
C LYS A 624 16.63 14.99 -32.15
N SER A 625 15.93 15.68 -33.05
CA SER A 625 16.56 16.52 -34.10
C SER A 625 16.82 17.96 -33.65
N ALA A 626 18.08 18.27 -33.32
CA ALA A 626 18.52 19.62 -32.98
C ALA A 626 18.31 20.66 -34.12
N ALA A 627 18.37 20.23 -35.38
CA ALA A 627 18.09 21.10 -36.53
C ALA A 627 16.59 21.47 -36.60
N ALA A 628 15.70 20.50 -36.37
CA ALA A 628 14.26 20.74 -36.33
C ALA A 628 13.88 21.66 -35.15
N MET A 629 14.47 21.46 -33.97
CA MET A 629 14.27 22.33 -32.82
C MET A 629 14.70 23.78 -33.10
N LYS A 630 15.88 24.00 -33.70
CA LYS A 630 16.34 25.34 -34.09
C LYS A 630 15.41 26.00 -35.12
N LYS A 631 14.91 25.23 -36.10
CA LYS A 631 13.94 25.72 -37.10
C LYS A 631 12.61 26.12 -36.46
N ALA A 632 12.10 25.31 -35.52
CA ALA A 632 10.87 25.60 -34.78
C ALA A 632 11.03 26.84 -33.86
N ALA A 633 12.15 26.96 -33.16
CA ALA A 633 12.46 28.11 -32.31
C ALA A 633 12.48 29.41 -33.13
N LEU A 634 13.18 29.40 -34.29
CA LEU A 634 13.26 30.55 -35.19
C LEU A 634 11.88 30.92 -35.78
N TYR A 635 11.02 29.93 -36.03
CA TYR A 635 9.66 30.16 -36.53
C TYR A 635 8.77 30.84 -35.47
N LEU A 636 8.74 30.32 -34.24
CA LEU A 636 8.02 30.95 -33.12
C LEU A 636 8.53 32.38 -32.87
N TYR A 637 9.86 32.56 -32.83
CA TYR A 637 10.48 33.87 -32.67
C TYR A 637 10.03 34.89 -33.74
N ARG A 638 9.93 34.49 -35.02
CA ARG A 638 9.64 35.41 -36.13
C ARG A 638 8.16 35.68 -36.39
N HIS A 639 7.27 34.82 -35.90
CA HIS A 639 5.86 34.82 -36.30
C HIS A 639 4.86 34.75 -35.14
N VAL A 640 5.35 34.57 -33.90
CA VAL A 640 4.50 34.49 -32.69
C VAL A 640 5.01 35.40 -31.58
N ASN A 641 6.33 35.58 -31.45
CA ASN A 641 6.95 36.33 -30.35
C ASN A 641 7.53 37.70 -30.77
N LYS A 642 7.37 38.09 -32.03
CA LYS A 642 7.85 39.33 -32.62
C LYS A 642 6.86 39.80 -33.68
#